data_AF-A0A446B759-F1
#
_entry.id   AF-A0A446B759-F1
#
_cell.length_a   1.000
_cell.length_b   1.000
_cell.length_c   1.000
_cell.angle_alpha   90.00
_cell.angle_beta   90.00
_cell.angle_gamma   90.00
#
_symmetry.space_group_name_H-M   'P 1'
#
loop_
_entity.id
_entity.type
_entity.pdbx_description
1 polymer ?
#
loop_
_entity_poly.entity_id
_entity_poly.type
_entity_poly.pdbx_seq_one_letter_code
_entity_poly.pdbx_strand_id
1 'polypeptide(L)'
;MAPQSLLRAALAVLQLVGVFATSVSGQSVAARRSPWADTVTGFAPDVSLADDWNASYPQYEGFSSPWPAVHNSRAARSADGNDTELEDTSSALPRRAAKDFYLRVMPLGASITQGVHSSDNNGYRKWIREQLRWQGWKVNMVGSVQTGTMKDRDHEGHPGWVITETGQYNGVQQAWDAAKWMKPNLVLLNVGTNDCSNNIDLDHAGDRMEALVTDIFNSVPGVVVIMSTLLPSPGVKDCAARVSAQYRAVAKKLQNGRLALADFNAAMSGDASMFSDDPIHPSDAGYKFMASVWWDAIAKVQDAITAPLDNGKDDDAGASATCAKVAGVSRGPVLTQQGSGHDDGGYVHRSQPRGVLPSLRFGKPADKSEASQIPGLIWFAQLTNPGNVDREKALDDWIRIYRRTATDKKNEYWFRENLGNGNFADSVALDVGLNCDDGEADFWCIGSKTISVSINKRTRPPTFTSIGVVVPDIAPFKASDVRIADIDGDGRADLCFVHDNGDIGCSRNGGVGTNHYWQGFSTADGLRGIVFTGKQKGNKNGVRLADLNGDFRADWMWIGDEGDVDTYINQRGTGAGIVPQWTAAGITHAGLNTPNTGDRIVFGRIYGSNRLDYAHLKEADDHYDIEVWENLGAGGTKLKADGVFYCDMTGSGSDDYVWIYMDGHADAADFFANIHSPPDWGHSITISLRVPGPRMGIHLADWDGDGRCDVLVQDKATGALTMWHNDYDAKAKKLQFSNQGVKSGAARCTEGWGVGIFDRGLRLADIDGDGRADYLCIQPDGTVTAWLNRAGGMTDAGQVKATEGFDRANLRFADVEASGRADLIHLDKYTGAATVFKNDGYRPGDRDKNRGSSFHWTNRGVLYAPIDRGENMHFVNFGGLGRADLHHTWPDTNKAETFFNECGGAGGDDGPATRVFLPTPVLASAD
;
A
#
# COMPACT_ATOMS: atom_id res chain seq x y z
N MET A 1 51.13 13.16 33.55
CA MET A 1 52.16 12.31 32.91
C MET A 1 51.55 10.92 32.71
N ALA A 2 51.77 10.29 31.56
CA ALA A 2 51.56 8.84 31.38
C ALA A 2 52.86 8.09 31.82
N PRO A 3 52.96 6.73 31.86
CA PRO A 3 52.62 5.82 30.75
C PRO A 3 52.08 4.41 31.12
N GLN A 4 51.76 3.63 30.07
CA GLN A 4 51.76 2.14 29.95
C GLN A 4 50.86 1.28 30.88
N SER A 5 50.08 0.25 30.49
CA SER A 5 49.82 -0.58 29.28
C SER A 5 50.33 -2.04 29.31
N LEU A 6 49.44 -3.00 28.98
CA LEU A 6 49.68 -4.45 28.73
C LEU A 6 49.93 -5.30 30.01
N LEU A 7 49.75 -6.64 30.07
CA LEU A 7 49.77 -7.68 29.02
C LEU A 7 49.09 -9.04 29.43
N ARG A 8 48.26 -9.65 28.55
CA ARG A 8 47.89 -11.11 28.44
C ARG A 8 47.19 -11.83 29.63
N ALA A 9 46.83 -13.14 29.56
CA ALA A 9 45.94 -13.90 28.63
C ALA A 9 46.11 -15.45 28.77
N ALA A 10 45.02 -16.21 29.01
CA ALA A 10 44.78 -17.66 28.76
C ALA A 10 43.37 -18.02 29.32
N LEU A 11 42.46 -18.84 28.76
CA LEU A 11 42.36 -19.80 27.63
C LEU A 11 42.60 -21.30 27.93
N ALA A 12 41.50 -22.06 28.12
CA ALA A 12 41.36 -23.53 28.02
C ALA A 12 39.85 -23.85 27.79
N VAL A 13 39.39 -24.48 26.68
CA VAL A 13 39.43 -25.93 26.35
C VAL A 13 38.46 -26.73 27.24
N LEU A 14 37.40 -27.43 26.77
CA LEU A 14 36.79 -27.73 25.44
C LEU A 14 35.25 -27.99 25.66
N GLN A 15 34.34 -28.52 24.80
CA GLN A 15 34.41 -29.30 23.56
C GLN A 15 33.19 -29.09 22.59
N LEU A 16 32.58 -30.14 22.00
CA LEU A 16 31.48 -30.12 21.00
C LEU A 16 30.09 -30.38 21.65
N VAL A 17 28.90 -30.27 21.04
CA VAL A 17 28.38 -30.34 19.64
C VAL A 17 27.16 -29.37 19.52
N GLY A 18 26.75 -28.79 18.38
CA GLY A 18 27.30 -28.75 17.02
C GLY A 18 26.27 -29.07 15.89
N VAL A 19 25.56 -28.06 15.36
CA VAL A 19 24.66 -28.16 14.17
C VAL A 19 25.02 -27.05 13.17
N PHE A 20 25.08 -27.36 11.87
CA PHE A 20 25.39 -26.39 10.82
C PHE A 20 24.14 -25.68 10.28
N ALA A 21 24.08 -24.37 10.41
CA ALA A 21 23.33 -23.50 9.52
C ALA A 21 24.32 -22.79 8.57
N THR A 22 24.04 -22.77 7.27
CA THR A 22 24.92 -22.14 6.28
C THR A 22 24.83 -20.63 6.34
N SER A 23 25.78 -19.97 7.01
CA SER A 23 25.86 -18.52 7.08
C SER A 23 26.25 -17.91 5.74
N VAL A 24 25.26 -17.49 4.95
CA VAL A 24 25.47 -16.44 3.93
C VAL A 24 25.99 -15.20 4.66
N SER A 25 27.02 -14.57 4.11
CA SER A 25 27.80 -13.54 4.81
C SER A 25 27.05 -12.21 4.92
N GLY A 26 26.15 -12.10 5.90
CA GLY A 26 25.69 -10.81 6.38
C GLY A 26 26.89 -9.99 6.85
N GLN A 27 27.21 -8.91 6.15
CA GLN A 27 28.28 -8.00 6.58
C GLN A 27 27.86 -7.38 7.91
N SER A 28 28.60 -7.69 8.98
CA SER A 28 28.41 -7.07 10.28
C SER A 28 28.83 -5.60 10.21
N VAL A 29 27.91 -4.74 9.81
CA VAL A 29 28.06 -3.29 9.86
C VAL A 29 28.09 -2.88 11.33
N ALA A 30 29.28 -2.86 11.91
CA ALA A 30 29.52 -2.23 13.20
C ALA A 30 28.98 -0.79 13.16
N ALA A 31 28.29 -0.38 14.24
CA ALA A 31 27.49 0.84 14.30
C ALA A 31 28.12 2.00 13.53
N ARG A 32 27.48 2.39 12.41
CA ARG A 32 27.94 3.49 11.57
C ARG A 32 27.76 4.81 12.29
N ARG A 33 28.78 5.14 13.08
CA ARG A 33 29.31 6.51 13.05
C ARG A 33 29.39 6.94 11.59
N SER A 34 29.02 8.18 11.29
CA SER A 34 29.32 8.78 9.99
C SER A 34 30.76 8.43 9.57
N PRO A 35 31.01 8.15 8.27
CA PRO A 35 32.38 7.98 7.76
C PRO A 35 33.32 9.15 8.12
N TRP A 36 32.74 10.29 8.51
CA TRP A 36 33.40 11.52 8.91
C TRP A 36 33.20 11.79 10.41
N ALA A 37 33.58 10.83 11.26
CA ALA A 37 33.64 11.04 12.70
C ALA A 37 34.79 11.98 13.07
N ASP A 38 34.44 13.23 13.41
CA ASP A 38 35.26 14.33 13.93
C ASP A 38 36.80 14.19 13.84
N THR A 39 37.40 14.96 12.94
CA THR A 39 38.75 15.48 13.14
C THR A 39 38.87 16.97 12.77
N VAL A 40 38.84 17.82 13.80
CA VAL A 40 39.60 19.08 13.88
C VAL A 40 39.10 20.28 13.05
N THR A 41 38.14 20.13 12.12
CA THR A 41 37.62 21.28 11.31
C THR A 41 36.15 21.67 11.52
N GLY A 42 35.36 20.89 12.25
CA GLY A 42 34.07 21.34 12.80
C GLY A 42 32.94 21.62 11.80
N PHE A 43 32.66 20.68 10.88
CA PHE A 43 31.51 20.76 9.97
C PHE A 43 30.61 19.52 10.07
N ALA A 44 29.30 19.73 10.05
CA ALA A 44 28.28 18.71 9.80
C ALA A 44 27.20 19.32 8.88
N PRO A 45 27.08 18.90 7.61
CA PRO A 45 26.10 19.46 6.68
C PRO A 45 24.77 18.69 6.76
N ASP A 46 23.68 19.39 7.11
CA ASP A 46 22.24 19.04 7.03
C ASP A 46 21.73 17.68 7.60
N VAL A 47 22.58 16.70 7.85
CA VAL A 47 22.17 15.31 8.09
C VAL A 47 21.79 15.04 9.54
N SER A 48 20.50 14.76 9.73
CA SER A 48 20.01 13.82 10.73
C SER A 48 19.10 12.83 10.00
N LEU A 49 19.67 11.69 9.59
CA LEU A 49 18.87 10.53 9.20
C LEU A 49 18.03 10.10 10.42
N ALA A 50 16.81 9.61 10.17
CA ALA A 50 16.19 8.73 11.16
C ALA A 50 17.04 7.45 11.22
N ASP A 51 17.21 6.86 12.40
CA ASP A 51 18.05 5.66 12.59
C ASP A 51 17.77 4.62 11.49
N ASP A 52 18.79 4.31 10.68
CA ASP A 52 18.68 3.49 9.45
C ASP A 52 17.90 2.19 9.73
N TRP A 53 16.59 2.17 9.43
CA TRP A 53 15.74 1.00 9.66
C TRP A 53 15.99 -0.05 8.57
N ASN A 54 17.18 -0.65 8.64
CA ASN A 54 17.69 -1.70 7.78
C ASN A 54 17.01 -3.04 8.07
N ALA A 55 15.67 -3.05 8.01
CA ALA A 55 14.90 -4.26 7.84
C ALA A 55 15.08 -4.74 6.39
N SER A 56 15.55 -5.97 6.23
CA SER A 56 15.51 -6.69 4.97
C SER A 56 14.05 -6.88 4.54
N TYR A 57 13.52 -5.98 3.72
CA TYR A 57 12.19 -6.09 3.16
C TYR A 57 12.13 -7.19 2.07
N PRO A 58 10.97 -7.86 1.90
CA PRO A 58 10.76 -8.74 0.75
C PRO A 58 10.82 -7.91 -0.54
N GLN A 59 11.42 -8.45 -1.61
CA GLN A 59 11.61 -7.70 -2.86
C GLN A 59 10.34 -7.56 -3.71
N TYR A 60 9.32 -8.37 -3.43
CA TYR A 60 8.04 -8.42 -4.14
C TYR A 60 6.94 -8.78 -3.15
N GLU A 61 5.72 -8.29 -3.39
CA GLU A 61 4.50 -8.76 -2.73
C GLU A 61 3.74 -9.64 -3.73
N GLY A 62 3.35 -10.84 -3.31
CA GLY A 62 2.66 -11.80 -4.18
C GLY A 62 3.58 -12.45 -5.22
N PHE A 63 3.02 -12.74 -6.40
CA PHE A 63 3.76 -13.40 -7.49
C PHE A 63 4.59 -12.38 -8.27
N SER A 64 5.88 -12.68 -8.48
CA SER A 64 6.77 -11.91 -9.35
C SER A 64 6.40 -12.07 -10.82
N SER A 65 5.43 -11.28 -11.27
CA SER A 65 5.07 -11.14 -12.68
C SER A 65 6.26 -10.60 -13.48
N PRO A 66 6.78 -11.30 -14.50
CA PRO A 66 7.95 -10.88 -15.28
C PRO A 66 7.58 -9.82 -16.36
N TRP A 67 6.63 -8.94 -16.06
CA TRP A 67 6.29 -7.79 -16.88
C TRP A 67 6.99 -6.55 -16.31
N PRO A 68 7.74 -5.77 -17.13
CA PRO A 68 8.42 -4.58 -16.64
C PRO A 68 7.40 -3.54 -16.16
N ALA A 69 7.76 -2.79 -15.12
CA ALA A 69 6.93 -1.73 -14.58
C ALA A 69 6.46 -0.78 -15.69
N VAL A 70 5.16 -0.47 -15.71
CA VAL A 70 4.57 0.51 -16.62
C VAL A 70 5.01 1.91 -16.16
N HIS A 71 6.25 2.28 -16.50
CA HIS A 71 6.73 3.64 -16.39
C HIS A 71 5.85 4.53 -17.27
N ASN A 72 4.90 5.22 -16.65
CA ASN A 72 3.89 6.04 -17.30
C ASN A 72 4.48 7.36 -17.80
N SER A 73 5.39 7.25 -18.78
CA SER A 73 6.11 8.37 -19.39
C SER A 73 5.20 9.15 -20.35
N ARG A 74 4.26 9.93 -19.79
CA ARG A 74 3.51 10.95 -20.54
C ARG A 74 4.45 12.06 -21.03
N ALA A 75 5.05 11.85 -22.19
CA ALA A 75 5.82 12.85 -22.92
C ALA A 75 5.44 12.83 -24.41
N ALA A 76 5.38 14.02 -25.02
CA ALA A 76 5.11 14.26 -26.44
C ALA A 76 3.79 13.68 -27.01
N ARG A 77 2.75 14.51 -27.10
CA ARG A 77 1.78 14.37 -28.21
C ARG A 77 2.50 14.71 -29.52
N SER A 78 2.45 13.82 -30.49
CA SER A 78 2.65 14.12 -31.91
C SER A 78 1.38 13.73 -32.68
N ALA A 79 1.15 14.36 -33.83
CA ALA A 79 0.11 13.95 -34.75
C ALA A 79 0.56 12.74 -35.60
N ASP A 80 -0.38 12.27 -36.43
CA ASP A 80 -0.30 11.17 -37.39
C ASP A 80 -0.23 9.76 -36.75
N GLY A 81 -0.97 8.76 -37.21
CA GLY A 81 -2.05 8.81 -38.20
C GLY A 81 -2.40 7.44 -38.77
N ASN A 82 -3.67 7.01 -38.60
CA ASN A 82 -4.28 5.80 -39.19
C ASN A 82 -3.69 4.44 -38.77
N ASP A 83 -4.48 3.66 -38.03
CA ASP A 83 -4.61 2.21 -38.27
C ASP A 83 -6.02 1.73 -37.87
N THR A 84 -6.50 0.66 -38.51
CA THR A 84 -7.92 0.32 -38.59
C THR A 84 -8.39 -0.73 -37.61
N GLU A 85 -9.62 -0.59 -37.11
CA GLU A 85 -10.35 -1.66 -36.41
C GLU A 85 -10.48 -2.92 -37.29
N LEU A 86 -10.34 -4.09 -36.66
CA LEU A 86 -10.77 -5.37 -37.20
C LEU A 86 -11.60 -6.09 -36.13
N GLU A 87 -12.92 -6.13 -36.35
CA GLU A 87 -13.83 -6.97 -35.58
C GLU A 87 -13.53 -8.46 -35.88
N ASP A 88 -13.14 -9.26 -34.87
CA ASP A 88 -13.16 -10.72 -34.99
C ASP A 88 -14.42 -11.30 -34.33
N THR A 89 -15.41 -11.62 -35.17
CA THR A 89 -16.72 -12.14 -34.75
C THR A 89 -16.67 -13.64 -34.45
N SER A 90 -15.91 -14.03 -33.43
CA SER A 90 -15.88 -15.39 -32.87
C SER A 90 -17.10 -15.63 -31.97
N SER A 91 -18.07 -16.41 -32.45
CA SER A 91 -19.34 -16.63 -31.75
C SER A 91 -19.22 -17.51 -30.50
N ALA A 92 -19.81 -17.06 -29.39
CA ALA A 92 -19.85 -17.81 -28.15
C ALA A 92 -20.71 -19.09 -28.31
N LEU A 93 -20.05 -20.24 -28.45
CA LEU A 93 -20.70 -21.55 -28.42
C LEU A 93 -21.14 -21.87 -26.97
N PRO A 94 -22.38 -22.36 -26.75
CA PRO A 94 -22.91 -22.56 -25.40
C PRO A 94 -22.16 -23.67 -24.66
N ARG A 95 -21.87 -23.42 -23.37
CA ARG A 95 -21.35 -24.42 -22.43
C ARG A 95 -22.24 -25.66 -22.46
N ARG A 96 -21.67 -26.83 -22.74
CA ARG A 96 -22.38 -28.11 -22.50
C ARG A 96 -22.52 -28.33 -20.99
N ALA A 97 -23.54 -29.09 -20.61
CA ALA A 97 -23.99 -29.18 -19.21
C ALA A 97 -22.93 -29.81 -18.28
N ALA A 98 -22.18 -28.96 -17.59
CA ALA A 98 -21.46 -29.34 -16.38
C ALA A 98 -22.45 -29.55 -15.22
N LYS A 99 -22.15 -30.47 -14.31
CA LYS A 99 -22.86 -30.56 -13.02
C LYS A 99 -22.33 -29.41 -12.14
N ASP A 100 -23.21 -28.60 -11.53
CA ASP A 100 -22.80 -27.39 -10.81
C ASP A 100 -22.29 -27.71 -9.38
N PHE A 101 -21.11 -28.32 -9.30
CA PHE A 101 -20.38 -28.58 -8.06
C PHE A 101 -18.87 -28.76 -8.34
N TYR A 102 -18.04 -28.69 -7.30
CA TYR A 102 -16.60 -28.91 -7.41
C TYR A 102 -16.24 -30.40 -7.51
N LEU A 103 -15.37 -30.73 -8.45
CA LEU A 103 -14.53 -31.93 -8.33
C LEU A 103 -13.45 -31.64 -7.29
N ARG A 104 -13.64 -32.14 -6.07
CA ARG A 104 -12.64 -32.17 -5.02
C ARG A 104 -11.75 -33.39 -5.27
N VAL A 105 -10.67 -33.19 -6.03
CA VAL A 105 -9.79 -34.23 -6.57
C VAL A 105 -8.60 -34.45 -5.64
N MET A 106 -8.40 -35.68 -5.17
CA MET A 106 -7.20 -36.07 -4.43
C MET A 106 -6.28 -36.95 -5.29
N PRO A 107 -5.16 -36.42 -5.82
CA PRO A 107 -4.06 -37.24 -6.33
C PRO A 107 -3.37 -37.92 -5.14
N LEU A 108 -3.59 -39.23 -4.98
CA LEU A 108 -3.14 -40.03 -3.84
C LEU A 108 -2.04 -41.01 -4.29
N GLY A 109 -0.89 -41.03 -3.61
CA GLY A 109 0.20 -41.94 -4.00
C GLY A 109 1.58 -41.54 -3.54
N ALA A 110 2.58 -41.89 -4.35
CA ALA A 110 4.00 -41.67 -4.05
C ALA A 110 4.63 -40.57 -4.93
N SER A 111 5.95 -40.63 -5.18
CA SER A 111 6.72 -39.64 -5.95
C SER A 111 6.22 -39.41 -7.38
N ILE A 112 5.63 -40.42 -8.04
CA ILE A 112 4.99 -40.28 -9.35
C ILE A 112 3.72 -39.41 -9.23
N THR A 113 2.97 -39.52 -8.13
CA THR A 113 1.86 -38.60 -7.82
C THR A 113 2.36 -37.21 -7.41
N GLN A 114 3.54 -37.08 -6.80
CA GLN A 114 4.21 -35.78 -6.60
C GLN A 114 4.72 -35.16 -7.92
N GLY A 115 4.97 -35.94 -8.97
CA GLY A 115 5.47 -35.43 -10.25
C GLY A 115 6.99 -35.24 -10.29
N VAL A 116 7.75 -35.94 -9.46
CA VAL A 116 9.22 -35.87 -9.44
C VAL A 116 9.78 -36.24 -10.82
N HIS A 117 10.82 -35.55 -11.28
CA HIS A 117 11.38 -35.58 -12.65
C HIS A 117 10.52 -35.00 -13.78
N SER A 118 9.36 -34.39 -13.51
CA SER A 118 8.79 -33.39 -14.44
C SER A 118 9.50 -32.05 -14.31
N SER A 119 9.67 -31.32 -15.42
CA SER A 119 10.40 -30.04 -15.46
C SER A 119 9.72 -28.93 -14.64
N ASP A 120 8.43 -29.05 -14.38
CA ASP A 120 7.60 -28.09 -13.65
C ASP A 120 7.14 -28.61 -12.27
N ASN A 121 7.56 -29.84 -11.90
CA ASN A 121 7.18 -30.63 -10.73
C ASN A 121 5.64 -30.71 -10.48
N ASN A 122 4.83 -30.58 -11.54
CA ASN A 122 3.38 -30.84 -11.49
C ASN A 122 3.03 -32.29 -11.85
N GLY A 123 3.91 -32.98 -12.58
CA GLY A 123 3.64 -34.32 -13.11
C GLY A 123 2.36 -34.37 -13.95
N TYR A 124 1.53 -35.39 -13.72
CA TYR A 124 0.25 -35.50 -14.43
C TYR A 124 -0.83 -34.53 -13.92
N ARG A 125 -0.66 -33.92 -12.72
CA ARG A 125 -1.74 -33.17 -12.02
C ARG A 125 -2.26 -32.00 -12.86
N LYS A 126 -1.35 -31.20 -13.40
CA LYS A 126 -1.67 -30.05 -14.26
C LYS A 126 -2.50 -30.46 -15.47
N TRP A 127 -2.00 -31.43 -16.24
CA TRP A 127 -2.65 -31.89 -17.46
C TRP A 127 -4.05 -32.50 -17.22
N ILE A 128 -4.26 -33.19 -16.09
CA ILE A 128 -5.61 -33.71 -15.76
C ILE A 128 -6.54 -32.64 -15.20
N ARG A 129 -6.04 -31.68 -14.40
CA ARG A 129 -6.82 -30.52 -13.93
C ARG A 129 -7.28 -29.66 -15.11
N GLU A 130 -6.38 -29.29 -16.02
CA GLU A 130 -6.68 -28.54 -17.23
C GLU A 130 -7.74 -29.26 -18.10
N GLN A 131 -7.61 -30.58 -18.26
CA GLN A 131 -8.59 -31.39 -18.99
C GLN A 131 -9.96 -31.42 -18.31
N LEU A 132 -10.04 -31.55 -16.99
CA LEU A 132 -11.31 -31.53 -16.25
C LEU A 132 -11.99 -30.16 -16.34
N ARG A 133 -11.23 -29.07 -16.18
CA ARG A 133 -11.70 -27.69 -16.34
C ARG A 133 -12.17 -27.42 -17.78
N TRP A 134 -11.47 -27.96 -18.80
CA TRP A 134 -11.88 -27.88 -20.21
C TRP A 134 -13.22 -28.59 -20.50
N GLN A 135 -13.57 -29.64 -19.74
CA GLN A 135 -14.87 -30.31 -19.83
C GLN A 135 -15.99 -29.56 -19.06
N GLY A 136 -15.67 -28.40 -18.46
CA GLY A 136 -16.61 -27.51 -17.78
C GLY A 136 -16.75 -27.72 -16.28
N TRP A 137 -15.97 -28.64 -15.68
CA TRP A 137 -16.00 -28.86 -14.23
C TRP A 137 -15.31 -27.72 -13.47
N LYS A 138 -15.90 -27.30 -12.35
CA LYS A 138 -15.17 -26.64 -11.25
C LYS A 138 -14.24 -27.68 -10.62
N VAL A 139 -12.99 -27.34 -10.31
CA VAL A 139 -12.00 -28.30 -9.78
C VAL A 139 -11.25 -27.69 -8.61
N ASN A 140 -11.18 -28.43 -7.51
CA ASN A 140 -10.38 -28.15 -6.32
C ASN A 140 -9.47 -29.36 -6.09
N MET A 141 -8.15 -29.20 -6.19
CA MET A 141 -7.19 -30.25 -5.87
C MET A 141 -6.99 -30.26 -4.34
N VAL A 142 -6.87 -31.44 -3.73
CA VAL A 142 -6.71 -31.53 -2.27
C VAL A 142 -5.65 -32.56 -1.85
N GLY A 143 -4.95 -32.21 -0.78
CA GLY A 143 -4.02 -33.07 -0.04
C GLY A 143 -3.07 -32.25 0.84
N SER A 144 -2.26 -32.94 1.65
CA SER A 144 -1.35 -32.33 2.62
C SER A 144 -0.06 -31.76 2.03
N VAL A 145 0.22 -32.03 0.74
CA VAL A 145 1.48 -31.71 0.08
C VAL A 145 1.24 -30.70 -1.05
N GLN A 146 2.02 -29.62 -1.09
CA GLN A 146 1.94 -28.58 -2.11
C GLN A 146 3.26 -28.45 -2.86
N THR A 147 3.34 -29.01 -4.07
CA THR A 147 4.56 -28.91 -4.89
C THR A 147 4.25 -28.65 -6.36
N GLY A 148 5.22 -28.08 -7.07
CA GLY A 148 5.06 -27.67 -8.48
C GLY A 148 4.61 -26.22 -8.66
N THR A 149 4.32 -25.89 -9.91
CA THR A 149 4.10 -24.53 -10.45
C THR A 149 2.68 -24.25 -10.92
N MET A 150 1.79 -25.26 -10.97
CA MET A 150 0.35 -25.03 -11.16
C MET A 150 -0.23 -24.23 -9.98
N LYS A 151 -1.32 -23.49 -10.19
CA LYS A 151 -1.83 -22.55 -9.17
C LYS A 151 -2.46 -23.31 -7.99
N ASP A 152 -3.31 -24.28 -8.31
CA ASP A 152 -3.89 -25.22 -7.37
C ASP A 152 -3.09 -26.52 -7.40
N ARG A 153 -2.09 -26.62 -6.52
CA ARG A 153 -1.02 -27.62 -6.57
C ARG A 153 -1.08 -28.65 -5.44
N ASP A 154 -2.24 -28.78 -4.83
CA ASP A 154 -2.44 -29.57 -3.62
C ASP A 154 -2.58 -31.07 -3.99
N HIS A 155 -1.89 -31.94 -3.26
CA HIS A 155 -1.88 -33.38 -3.51
C HIS A 155 -1.50 -34.21 -2.29
N GLU A 156 -1.80 -35.51 -2.33
CA GLU A 156 -1.48 -36.48 -1.29
C GLU A 156 -0.42 -37.48 -1.82
N GLY A 157 0.71 -36.91 -2.26
CA GLY A 157 1.74 -37.62 -3.03
C GLY A 157 3.09 -37.60 -2.32
N HIS A 158 3.53 -38.75 -1.80
CA HIS A 158 4.63 -38.84 -0.84
C HIS A 158 5.81 -39.71 -1.33
N PRO A 159 6.97 -39.12 -1.70
CA PRO A 159 8.13 -39.87 -2.20
C PRO A 159 8.60 -40.99 -1.26
N GLY A 160 8.87 -42.16 -1.84
CA GLY A 160 9.32 -43.35 -1.10
C GLY A 160 8.23 -44.16 -0.37
N TRP A 161 6.99 -43.67 -0.27
CA TRP A 161 5.93 -44.36 0.48
C TRP A 161 5.38 -45.60 -0.25
N VAL A 162 5.09 -46.65 0.51
CA VAL A 162 4.56 -47.95 0.04
C VAL A 162 3.02 -47.99 0.10
N ILE A 163 2.37 -49.09 -0.31
CA ILE A 163 0.88 -49.18 -0.29
C ILE A 163 0.34 -48.99 1.14
N THR A 164 0.90 -49.73 2.09
CA THR A 164 0.51 -49.75 3.51
C THR A 164 1.77 -49.75 4.35
N GLU A 165 1.74 -49.04 5.48
CA GLU A 165 2.88 -48.83 6.35
C GLU A 165 3.44 -50.13 6.94
N THR A 166 4.73 -50.10 7.24
CA THR A 166 5.50 -51.20 7.82
C THR A 166 6.38 -50.64 8.93
N GLY A 167 7.06 -51.51 9.70
CA GLY A 167 8.03 -51.07 10.70
C GLY A 167 9.27 -50.32 10.17
N GLN A 168 9.36 -50.09 8.85
CA GLN A 168 10.49 -49.40 8.19
C GLN A 168 10.05 -48.33 7.16
N TYR A 169 8.85 -48.41 6.60
CA TYR A 169 8.37 -47.52 5.53
C TYR A 169 6.94 -47.02 5.81
N ASN A 170 6.70 -45.73 5.59
CA ASN A 170 5.37 -45.12 5.65
C ASN A 170 4.49 -45.58 4.47
N GLY A 171 3.19 -45.66 4.69
CA GLY A 171 2.21 -46.15 3.72
C GLY A 171 1.26 -45.08 3.20
N VAL A 172 0.82 -45.18 1.94
CA VAL A 172 -0.21 -44.29 1.39
C VAL A 172 -1.56 -44.48 2.10
N GLN A 173 -1.81 -45.63 2.74
CA GLN A 173 -2.86 -45.80 3.75
C GLN A 173 -2.75 -44.75 4.88
N GLN A 174 -1.59 -44.62 5.53
CA GLN A 174 -1.33 -43.58 6.55
C GLN A 174 -1.59 -42.15 6.04
N ALA A 175 -1.28 -41.85 4.77
CA ALA A 175 -1.56 -40.54 4.17
C ALA A 175 -3.08 -40.33 3.99
N TRP A 176 -3.78 -41.35 3.50
CA TRP A 176 -5.24 -41.35 3.40
C TRP A 176 -5.91 -41.21 4.77
N ASP A 177 -5.47 -41.93 5.80
CA ASP A 177 -5.98 -41.79 7.17
C ASP A 177 -5.82 -40.37 7.73
N ALA A 178 -4.73 -39.68 7.38
CA ALA A 178 -4.49 -38.29 7.76
C ALA A 178 -5.31 -37.27 6.93
N ALA A 179 -5.64 -37.58 5.67
CA ALA A 179 -6.25 -36.65 4.72
C ALA A 179 -7.75 -36.85 4.48
N LYS A 180 -8.33 -38.01 4.82
CA LYS A 180 -9.72 -38.36 4.46
C LYS A 180 -10.81 -37.47 5.06
N TRP A 181 -10.48 -36.67 6.07
CA TRP A 181 -11.36 -35.59 6.57
C TRP A 181 -11.70 -34.55 5.49
N MET A 182 -10.85 -34.39 4.47
CA MET A 182 -11.09 -33.51 3.32
C MET A 182 -12.25 -33.98 2.44
N LYS A 183 -12.66 -35.26 2.52
CA LYS A 183 -13.80 -35.86 1.78
C LYS A 183 -13.78 -35.60 0.25
N PRO A 184 -12.72 -35.98 -0.49
CA PRO A 184 -12.70 -35.85 -1.95
C PRO A 184 -13.82 -36.66 -2.61
N ASN A 185 -14.42 -36.16 -3.69
CA ASN A 185 -15.38 -36.94 -4.52
C ASN A 185 -14.70 -37.68 -5.68
N LEU A 186 -13.44 -37.36 -6.00
CA LEU A 186 -12.62 -38.08 -6.97
C LEU A 186 -11.21 -38.35 -6.40
N VAL A 187 -10.80 -39.62 -6.37
CA VAL A 187 -9.44 -40.02 -5.94
C VAL A 187 -8.69 -40.65 -7.10
N LEU A 188 -7.45 -40.20 -7.36
CA LEU A 188 -6.55 -40.75 -8.39
C LEU A 188 -5.40 -41.48 -7.69
N LEU A 189 -5.45 -42.81 -7.64
CA LEU A 189 -4.59 -43.63 -6.78
C LEU A 189 -3.44 -44.31 -7.54
N ASN A 190 -2.19 -43.94 -7.24
CA ASN A 190 -0.97 -44.54 -7.81
C ASN A 190 0.08 -44.85 -6.72
N VAL A 191 0.15 -46.11 -6.29
CA VAL A 191 1.12 -46.60 -5.29
C VAL A 191 1.46 -48.09 -5.52
N GLY A 192 2.66 -48.50 -5.10
CA GLY A 192 3.21 -49.86 -5.24
C GLY A 192 4.59 -49.90 -5.92
N THR A 193 5.01 -48.82 -6.57
CA THR A 193 6.35 -48.72 -7.19
C THR A 193 7.47 -48.87 -6.17
N ASN A 194 7.31 -48.29 -4.97
CA ASN A 194 8.29 -48.41 -3.88
C ASN A 194 8.29 -49.79 -3.24
N ASP A 195 7.13 -50.48 -3.20
CA ASP A 195 7.04 -51.88 -2.79
C ASP A 195 7.88 -52.76 -3.73
N CYS A 196 7.81 -52.52 -5.05
CA CYS A 196 8.68 -53.17 -6.02
C CYS A 196 10.16 -52.82 -5.84
N SER A 197 10.51 -51.54 -5.66
CA SER A 197 11.91 -51.10 -5.46
C SER A 197 12.56 -51.69 -4.20
N ASN A 198 11.78 -51.98 -3.16
CA ASN A 198 12.26 -52.46 -1.86
C ASN A 198 11.85 -53.91 -1.53
N ASN A 199 11.24 -54.62 -2.49
CA ASN A 199 10.72 -56.00 -2.35
C ASN A 199 9.77 -56.20 -1.13
N ILE A 200 8.82 -55.29 -0.95
CA ILE A 200 7.88 -55.28 0.18
C ILE A 200 6.59 -56.02 -0.20
N ASP A 201 6.41 -57.23 0.36
CA ASP A 201 5.17 -58.01 0.33
C ASP A 201 4.45 -57.98 -1.03
N LEU A 202 5.19 -58.40 -2.06
CA LEU A 202 4.73 -58.36 -3.46
C LEU A 202 3.66 -59.40 -3.80
N ASP A 203 3.41 -60.35 -2.90
CA ASP A 203 2.48 -61.45 -3.10
C ASP A 203 1.06 -61.07 -2.66
N HIS A 204 0.93 -60.16 -1.67
CA HIS A 204 -0.35 -59.62 -1.18
C HIS A 204 -0.52 -58.11 -1.48
N ALA A 205 0.27 -57.56 -2.41
CA ALA A 205 0.15 -56.16 -2.83
C ALA A 205 -1.26 -55.84 -3.35
N GLY A 206 -1.92 -56.78 -4.02
CA GLY A 206 -3.33 -56.71 -4.40
C GLY A 206 -4.26 -56.62 -3.20
N ASP A 207 -4.09 -57.45 -2.17
CA ASP A 207 -4.94 -57.43 -0.98
C ASP A 207 -4.78 -56.11 -0.20
N ARG A 208 -3.56 -55.58 -0.12
CA ARG A 208 -3.26 -54.26 0.48
C ARG A 208 -3.89 -53.10 -0.31
N MET A 209 -3.87 -53.17 -1.64
CA MET A 209 -4.55 -52.20 -2.51
C MET A 209 -6.09 -52.33 -2.40
N GLU A 210 -6.63 -53.54 -2.30
CA GLU A 210 -8.05 -53.77 -2.09
C GLU A 210 -8.53 -53.19 -0.75
N ALA A 211 -7.75 -53.36 0.32
CA ALA A 211 -8.02 -52.78 1.62
C ALA A 211 -8.06 -51.24 1.57
N LEU A 212 -7.06 -50.60 0.96
CA LEU A 212 -7.00 -49.15 0.79
C LEU A 212 -8.18 -48.60 -0.02
N VAL A 213 -8.50 -49.21 -1.17
CA VAL A 213 -9.65 -48.81 -2.00
C VAL A 213 -10.98 -49.02 -1.24
N THR A 214 -11.07 -50.07 -0.42
CA THR A 214 -12.24 -50.34 0.42
C THR A 214 -12.40 -49.32 1.54
N ASP A 215 -11.32 -48.92 2.23
CA ASP A 215 -11.40 -47.85 3.23
C ASP A 215 -11.73 -46.49 2.59
N ILE A 216 -11.23 -46.19 1.39
CA ILE A 216 -11.62 -44.98 0.65
C ILE A 216 -13.15 -44.95 0.45
N PHE A 217 -13.75 -46.04 -0.04
CA PHE A 217 -15.20 -46.13 -0.24
C PHE A 217 -16.02 -46.13 1.06
N ASN A 218 -15.47 -46.61 2.16
CA ASN A 218 -16.14 -46.62 3.48
C ASN A 218 -16.06 -45.26 4.17
N SER A 219 -14.90 -44.59 4.08
CA SER A 219 -14.62 -43.32 4.75
C SER A 219 -15.27 -42.12 4.05
N VAL A 220 -15.49 -42.17 2.73
CA VAL A 220 -16.17 -41.10 1.97
C VAL A 220 -17.33 -41.66 1.13
N PRO A 221 -18.56 -41.71 1.65
CA PRO A 221 -19.75 -42.05 0.88
C PRO A 221 -19.88 -41.19 -0.39
N GLY A 222 -20.14 -41.83 -1.53
CA GLY A 222 -20.27 -41.15 -2.84
C GLY A 222 -18.96 -40.98 -3.63
N VAL A 223 -17.77 -41.15 -3.02
CA VAL A 223 -16.49 -41.01 -3.74
C VAL A 223 -16.39 -41.94 -4.95
N VAL A 224 -15.78 -41.44 -6.04
CA VAL A 224 -15.32 -42.23 -7.19
C VAL A 224 -13.80 -42.38 -7.09
N VAL A 225 -13.32 -43.61 -7.29
CA VAL A 225 -11.90 -43.96 -7.24
C VAL A 225 -11.45 -44.37 -8.64
N ILE A 226 -10.38 -43.76 -9.12
CA ILE A 226 -9.63 -44.24 -10.28
C ILE A 226 -8.36 -44.87 -9.72
N MET A 227 -8.33 -46.20 -9.69
CA MET A 227 -7.14 -46.95 -9.32
C MET A 227 -6.25 -47.10 -10.55
N SER A 228 -4.93 -47.09 -10.39
CA SER A 228 -4.00 -47.32 -11.50
C SER A 228 -3.15 -48.56 -11.32
N THR A 229 -2.76 -49.17 -12.44
CA THR A 229 -1.67 -50.16 -12.49
C THR A 229 -0.31 -49.48 -12.31
N LEU A 230 0.72 -50.23 -11.90
CA LEU A 230 2.09 -49.69 -11.84
C LEU A 230 2.67 -49.47 -13.24
N LEU A 231 3.29 -48.31 -13.43
CA LEU A 231 3.99 -47.96 -14.67
C LEU A 231 5.09 -49.01 -14.95
N PRO A 232 5.37 -49.32 -16.23
CA PRO A 232 6.41 -50.29 -16.60
C PRO A 232 7.84 -49.70 -16.49
N SER A 233 8.10 -48.93 -15.42
CA SER A 233 9.33 -48.14 -15.22
C SER A 233 10.59 -49.02 -15.30
N PRO A 234 11.66 -48.59 -16.00
CA PRO A 234 12.83 -49.41 -16.30
C PRO A 234 13.44 -50.18 -15.11
N GLY A 235 13.52 -49.55 -13.93
CA GLY A 235 14.13 -50.14 -12.73
C GLY A 235 13.29 -51.21 -12.02
N VAL A 236 11.99 -51.31 -12.30
CA VAL A 236 11.05 -52.23 -11.61
C VAL A 236 10.11 -53.00 -12.55
N LYS A 237 10.31 -52.89 -13.87
CA LYS A 237 9.39 -53.32 -14.94
C LYS A 237 8.69 -54.67 -14.71
N ASP A 238 9.43 -55.72 -14.40
CA ASP A 238 8.88 -57.09 -14.25
C ASP A 238 8.06 -57.23 -12.97
N CYS A 239 8.46 -56.58 -11.87
CA CYS A 239 7.67 -56.47 -10.66
C CYS A 239 6.41 -55.62 -10.89
N ALA A 240 6.54 -54.50 -11.61
CA ALA A 240 5.41 -53.65 -11.96
C ALA A 240 4.36 -54.42 -12.77
N ALA A 241 4.77 -55.28 -13.70
CA ALA A 241 3.86 -56.20 -14.40
C ALA A 241 3.19 -57.21 -13.45
N ARG A 242 3.94 -57.83 -12.53
CA ARG A 242 3.42 -58.79 -11.53
C ARG A 242 2.36 -58.16 -10.61
N VAL A 243 2.65 -57.00 -10.03
CA VAL A 243 1.72 -56.28 -9.14
C VAL A 243 0.53 -55.72 -9.91
N SER A 244 0.73 -55.23 -11.14
CA SER A 244 -0.37 -54.76 -11.99
C SER A 244 -1.35 -55.87 -12.37
N ALA A 245 -0.91 -57.13 -12.49
CA ALA A 245 -1.81 -58.26 -12.66
C ALA A 245 -2.74 -58.46 -11.44
N GLN A 246 -2.24 -58.22 -10.21
CA GLN A 246 -3.06 -58.25 -9.00
C GLN A 246 -4.03 -57.06 -8.97
N TYR A 247 -3.59 -55.84 -9.28
CA TYR A 247 -4.46 -54.66 -9.31
C TYR A 247 -5.58 -54.80 -10.36
N ARG A 248 -5.31 -55.43 -11.52
CA ARG A 248 -6.34 -55.80 -12.51
C ARG A 248 -7.36 -56.80 -11.95
N ALA A 249 -6.96 -57.70 -11.05
CA ALA A 249 -7.89 -58.61 -10.37
C ALA A 249 -8.75 -57.87 -9.33
N VAL A 250 -8.15 -56.98 -8.53
CA VAL A 250 -8.87 -56.09 -7.58
C VAL A 250 -9.91 -55.24 -8.33
N ALA A 251 -9.54 -54.64 -9.47
CA ALA A 251 -10.45 -53.86 -10.31
C ALA A 251 -11.63 -54.68 -10.83
N LYS A 252 -11.44 -55.97 -11.14
CA LYS A 252 -12.52 -56.88 -11.55
C LYS A 252 -13.39 -57.33 -10.37
N LYS A 253 -12.83 -57.40 -9.16
CA LYS A 253 -13.52 -57.83 -7.92
C LYS A 253 -14.38 -56.72 -7.32
N LEU A 254 -13.87 -55.49 -7.24
CA LEU A 254 -14.53 -54.33 -6.62
C LEU A 254 -15.43 -53.54 -7.59
N GLN A 255 -16.11 -54.20 -8.53
CA GLN A 255 -17.00 -53.57 -9.53
C GLN A 255 -18.28 -53.01 -8.88
N ASN A 256 -18.18 -51.83 -8.27
CA ASN A 256 -19.24 -51.17 -7.49
C ASN A 256 -19.88 -49.95 -8.21
N GLY A 257 -19.58 -49.74 -9.49
CA GLY A 257 -20.03 -48.59 -10.28
C GLY A 257 -19.31 -47.27 -9.99
N ARG A 258 -18.40 -47.23 -9.01
CA ARG A 258 -17.59 -46.05 -8.61
C ARG A 258 -16.08 -46.32 -8.65
N LEU A 259 -15.65 -47.45 -9.20
CA LEU A 259 -14.24 -47.81 -9.41
C LEU A 259 -13.93 -47.91 -10.92
N ALA A 260 -12.90 -47.21 -11.37
CA ALA A 260 -12.31 -47.38 -12.70
C ALA A 260 -10.81 -47.73 -12.61
N LEU A 261 -10.26 -48.31 -13.69
CA LEU A 261 -8.86 -48.69 -13.80
C LEU A 261 -8.14 -47.86 -14.88
N ALA A 262 -7.06 -47.18 -14.49
CA ALA A 262 -6.10 -46.55 -15.38
C ALA A 262 -4.91 -47.52 -15.61
N ASP A 263 -4.92 -48.23 -16.74
CA ASP A 263 -3.91 -49.27 -17.05
C ASP A 263 -2.65 -48.69 -17.72
N PHE A 264 -1.88 -47.90 -16.96
CA PHE A 264 -0.54 -47.44 -17.36
C PHE A 264 0.41 -48.57 -17.76
N ASN A 265 0.27 -49.75 -17.14
CA ASN A 265 1.15 -50.88 -17.34
C ASN A 265 1.05 -51.45 -18.77
N ALA A 266 -0.16 -51.49 -19.33
CA ALA A 266 -0.39 -51.78 -20.74
C ALA A 266 -0.16 -50.54 -21.63
N ALA A 267 -0.74 -49.40 -21.26
CA ALA A 267 -0.77 -48.20 -22.12
C ALA A 267 0.61 -47.57 -22.38
N MET A 268 1.57 -47.73 -21.46
CA MET A 268 2.95 -47.24 -21.58
C MET A 268 3.95 -48.36 -21.91
N SER A 269 3.48 -49.54 -22.33
CA SER A 269 4.35 -50.67 -22.63
C SER A 269 5.10 -50.50 -23.96
N GLY A 270 6.42 -50.66 -23.92
CA GLY A 270 7.28 -50.67 -25.11
C GLY A 270 7.88 -49.31 -25.51
N ASP A 271 7.38 -48.19 -24.98
CA ASP A 271 7.95 -46.86 -25.25
C ASP A 271 8.86 -46.38 -24.12
N ALA A 272 10.16 -46.28 -24.41
CA ALA A 272 11.15 -45.80 -23.45
C ALA A 272 11.13 -44.27 -23.26
N SER A 273 10.60 -43.50 -24.22
CA SER A 273 10.56 -42.03 -24.15
C SER A 273 9.56 -41.48 -23.11
N MET A 274 8.68 -42.36 -22.61
CA MET A 274 7.76 -42.10 -21.51
C MET A 274 8.46 -41.96 -20.16
N PHE A 275 9.75 -42.31 -20.06
CA PHE A 275 10.54 -42.25 -18.82
C PHE A 275 11.66 -41.21 -18.92
N SER A 276 12.08 -40.70 -17.77
CA SER A 276 13.21 -39.79 -17.65
C SER A 276 14.55 -40.57 -17.61
N ASP A 277 15.67 -39.85 -17.44
CA ASP A 277 16.98 -40.50 -17.19
C ASP A 277 17.03 -41.25 -15.83
N ASP A 278 16.05 -41.01 -14.94
CA ASP A 278 15.83 -41.82 -13.73
C ASP A 278 15.01 -43.08 -14.04
N PRO A 279 15.42 -44.28 -13.57
CA PRO A 279 14.79 -45.56 -13.92
C PRO A 279 13.40 -45.78 -13.31
N ILE A 280 12.87 -44.88 -12.49
CA ILE A 280 11.56 -44.98 -11.83
C ILE A 280 10.55 -43.99 -12.41
N HIS A 281 10.96 -42.75 -12.68
CA HIS A 281 10.04 -41.63 -12.92
C HIS A 281 9.78 -41.31 -14.40
N PRO A 282 8.53 -40.97 -14.78
CA PRO A 282 8.18 -40.50 -16.12
C PRO A 282 8.94 -39.25 -16.58
N SER A 283 9.05 -39.09 -17.89
CA SER A 283 9.37 -37.79 -18.52
C SER A 283 8.15 -36.87 -18.53
N ASP A 284 8.32 -35.58 -18.90
CA ASP A 284 7.19 -34.66 -19.13
C ASP A 284 6.17 -35.23 -20.14
N ALA A 285 6.65 -35.91 -21.18
CA ALA A 285 5.81 -36.61 -22.15
C ALA A 285 5.05 -37.78 -21.52
N GLY A 286 5.73 -38.58 -20.68
CA GLY A 286 5.12 -39.65 -19.90
C GLY A 286 4.05 -39.16 -18.93
N TYR A 287 4.31 -38.09 -18.18
CA TYR A 287 3.34 -37.47 -17.27
C TYR A 287 2.12 -36.90 -18.01
N LYS A 288 2.32 -36.30 -19.19
CA LYS A 288 1.22 -35.86 -20.05
C LYS A 288 0.42 -37.02 -20.64
N PHE A 289 1.07 -38.13 -20.97
CA PHE A 289 0.40 -39.37 -21.39
C PHE A 289 -0.38 -40.02 -20.24
N MET A 290 0.15 -40.02 -19.00
CA MET A 290 -0.59 -40.49 -17.82
C MET A 290 -1.93 -39.75 -17.67
N ALA A 291 -1.96 -38.44 -17.90
CA ALA A 291 -3.20 -37.66 -17.84
C ALA A 291 -4.24 -38.09 -18.88
N SER A 292 -3.85 -38.64 -20.04
CA SER A 292 -4.82 -39.15 -21.01
C SER A 292 -5.42 -40.50 -20.62
N VAL A 293 -4.64 -41.38 -20.00
CA VAL A 293 -5.12 -42.66 -19.45
C VAL A 293 -5.97 -42.43 -18.18
N TRP A 294 -5.61 -41.46 -17.33
CA TRP A 294 -6.49 -40.99 -16.25
C TRP A 294 -7.82 -40.46 -16.79
N TRP A 295 -7.80 -39.60 -17.81
CA TRP A 295 -9.01 -39.04 -18.40
C TRP A 295 -9.91 -40.11 -19.04
N ASP A 296 -9.35 -41.06 -19.79
CA ASP A 296 -10.10 -42.19 -20.37
C ASP A 296 -10.76 -43.07 -19.29
N ALA A 297 -10.11 -43.27 -18.15
CA ALA A 297 -10.69 -43.97 -17.01
C ALA A 297 -11.80 -43.17 -16.31
N ILE A 298 -11.60 -41.85 -16.09
CA ILE A 298 -12.62 -40.95 -15.50
C ILE A 298 -13.86 -40.86 -16.39
N ALA A 299 -13.69 -40.71 -17.70
CA ALA A 299 -14.79 -40.54 -18.66
C ALA A 299 -15.78 -41.72 -18.65
N LYS A 300 -15.35 -42.92 -18.23
CA LYS A 300 -16.17 -44.13 -18.11
C LYS A 300 -17.03 -44.18 -16.84
N VAL A 301 -16.74 -43.34 -15.84
CA VAL A 301 -17.45 -43.30 -14.54
C VAL A 301 -17.92 -41.90 -14.12
N GLN A 302 -17.73 -40.88 -14.97
CA GLN A 302 -18.10 -39.48 -14.68
C GLN A 302 -19.57 -39.26 -14.29
N ASP A 303 -20.48 -40.12 -14.76
CA ASP A 303 -21.90 -40.06 -14.40
C ASP A 303 -22.12 -40.39 -12.91
N ALA A 304 -21.32 -41.31 -12.35
CA ALA A 304 -21.37 -41.71 -10.95
C ALA A 304 -20.73 -40.69 -9.98
N ILE A 305 -20.00 -39.67 -10.49
CA ILE A 305 -19.46 -38.60 -9.64
C ILE A 305 -20.60 -37.69 -9.18
N THR A 306 -20.73 -37.51 -7.86
CA THR A 306 -21.66 -36.60 -7.17
C THR A 306 -20.94 -35.41 -6.55
N ALA A 307 -21.68 -34.43 -6.06
CA ALA A 307 -21.14 -33.33 -5.26
C ALA A 307 -20.31 -33.87 -4.07
N PRO A 308 -19.25 -33.17 -3.65
CA PRO A 308 -18.42 -33.59 -2.53
C PRO A 308 -19.21 -33.44 -1.22
N LEU A 309 -18.87 -34.26 -0.23
CA LEU A 309 -19.46 -34.12 1.09
C LEU A 309 -18.86 -32.89 1.79
N ASP A 310 -19.72 -32.05 2.38
CA ASP A 310 -19.30 -30.93 3.21
C ASP A 310 -18.30 -31.39 4.29
N ASN A 311 -17.15 -30.72 4.35
CA ASN A 311 -16.03 -30.98 5.25
C ASN A 311 -15.75 -29.79 6.21
N GLY A 312 -16.60 -28.76 6.22
CA GLY A 312 -16.36 -27.52 6.97
C GLY A 312 -15.36 -26.56 6.29
N LYS A 313 -15.10 -26.74 4.99
CA LYS A 313 -14.36 -25.85 4.11
C LYS A 313 -15.16 -25.65 2.83
N ASP A 314 -15.15 -24.41 2.33
CA ASP A 314 -15.59 -24.13 0.97
C ASP A 314 -14.53 -24.65 -0.02
N ASP A 315 -14.98 -25.16 -1.16
CA ASP A 315 -14.11 -25.66 -2.23
C ASP A 315 -13.48 -24.53 -3.06
N ASP A 316 -13.95 -23.30 -2.92
CA ASP A 316 -13.33 -22.09 -3.50
C ASP A 316 -12.35 -21.39 -2.53
N ALA A 317 -12.32 -21.79 -1.26
CA ALA A 317 -11.62 -21.04 -0.21
C ALA A 317 -10.17 -21.48 0.07
N GLY A 318 -9.34 -20.47 0.33
CA GLY A 318 -7.99 -20.65 0.89
C GLY A 318 -7.99 -21.12 2.35
N ALA A 319 -6.78 -21.27 2.91
CA ALA A 319 -6.58 -21.84 4.23
C ALA A 319 -7.03 -20.93 5.40
N SER A 320 -6.97 -21.48 6.62
CA SER A 320 -7.37 -20.86 7.90
C SER A 320 -7.09 -19.36 8.00
N ALA A 321 -8.05 -18.54 8.42
CA ALA A 321 -7.81 -17.10 8.67
C ALA A 321 -6.67 -16.84 9.67
N THR A 322 -6.51 -17.69 10.69
CA THR A 322 -5.53 -17.51 11.76
C THR A 322 -4.17 -18.14 11.44
N CYS A 323 -3.29 -17.36 10.79
CA CYS A 323 -1.87 -17.68 10.71
C CYS A 323 -1.00 -16.41 10.69
N ALA A 324 0.32 -16.60 10.86
CA ALA A 324 1.27 -15.52 10.74
C ALA A 324 1.36 -15.01 9.29
N LYS A 325 1.33 -13.69 9.05
CA LYS A 325 1.69 -13.11 7.74
C LYS A 325 3.16 -13.41 7.47
N VAL A 326 3.41 -14.07 6.35
CA VAL A 326 4.76 -14.30 5.82
C VAL A 326 5.13 -13.09 4.95
N ALA A 327 6.33 -12.55 5.16
CA ALA A 327 6.77 -11.33 4.47
C ALA A 327 6.78 -11.53 2.95
N GLY A 328 6.13 -10.63 2.20
CA GLY A 328 6.05 -10.71 0.73
C GLY A 328 5.04 -11.71 0.17
N VAL A 329 4.44 -12.57 1.02
CA VAL A 329 3.52 -13.63 0.56
C VAL A 329 2.07 -13.16 0.65
N SER A 330 1.37 -13.24 -0.48
CA SER A 330 -0.04 -12.91 -0.68
C SER A 330 -0.51 -13.43 -2.04
N ARG A 331 -1.82 -13.44 -2.31
CA ARG A 331 -2.38 -13.67 -3.64
C ARG A 331 -2.55 -12.31 -4.34
N GLY A 332 -1.61 -11.98 -5.22
CA GLY A 332 -1.67 -10.74 -6.00
C GLY A 332 -0.50 -10.56 -6.97
N PRO A 333 -0.48 -9.44 -7.73
CA PRO A 333 -1.53 -8.42 -7.80
C PRO A 333 -2.85 -8.95 -8.40
N VAL A 334 -3.96 -8.39 -7.94
CA VAL A 334 -5.29 -8.55 -8.56
C VAL A 334 -5.88 -7.16 -8.75
N LEU A 335 -6.25 -6.79 -9.99
CA LEU A 335 -7.00 -5.55 -10.25
C LEU A 335 -8.34 -5.63 -9.51
N THR A 336 -8.55 -4.74 -8.55
CA THR A 336 -9.77 -4.67 -7.76
C THR A 336 -10.59 -3.42 -8.06
N GLN A 337 -9.98 -2.28 -8.44
CA GLN A 337 -10.73 -1.11 -8.91
C GLN A 337 -10.37 -0.74 -10.36
N GLN A 338 -11.39 -0.57 -11.21
CA GLN A 338 -11.23 -0.18 -12.62
C GLN A 338 -11.00 1.32 -12.86
N GLY A 339 -11.20 2.16 -11.82
CA GLY A 339 -11.12 3.62 -11.88
C GLY A 339 -12.50 4.28 -11.75
N SER A 340 -12.73 4.98 -10.65
CA SER A 340 -14.03 5.56 -10.28
C SER A 340 -13.86 6.77 -9.33
N GLY A 341 -14.96 7.41 -8.92
CA GLY A 341 -14.91 8.62 -8.11
C GLY A 341 -14.48 9.87 -8.89
N HIS A 342 -14.42 10.99 -8.17
CA HIS A 342 -14.43 12.33 -8.75
C HIS A 342 -13.17 13.12 -8.41
N ASP A 343 -12.80 14.04 -9.29
CA ASP A 343 -11.76 15.05 -9.08
C ASP A 343 -12.37 16.45 -9.30
N ASP A 344 -11.63 17.52 -9.02
CA ASP A 344 -12.01 18.89 -9.37
C ASP A 344 -11.42 19.35 -10.73
N GLY A 345 -10.99 18.41 -11.57
CA GLY A 345 -10.32 18.66 -12.85
C GLY A 345 -8.87 19.14 -12.70
N GLY A 346 -8.33 19.73 -13.77
CA GLY A 346 -7.09 20.51 -13.68
C GLY A 346 -7.38 21.96 -13.31
N TYR A 347 -6.41 22.67 -12.71
CA TYR A 347 -6.59 24.07 -12.34
C TYR A 347 -6.88 24.96 -13.55
N VAL A 348 -8.01 25.67 -13.51
CA VAL A 348 -8.41 26.69 -14.47
C VAL A 348 -8.30 28.04 -13.78
N HIS A 349 -7.33 28.86 -14.18
CA HIS A 349 -7.19 30.20 -13.63
C HIS A 349 -8.34 31.10 -14.08
N ARG A 350 -8.81 31.93 -13.14
CA ARG A 350 -9.66 33.08 -13.38
C ARG A 350 -9.34 34.11 -12.31
N SER A 351 -9.30 35.39 -12.67
CA SER A 351 -9.07 36.46 -11.70
C SER A 351 -10.03 37.63 -11.90
N GLN A 352 -10.16 38.46 -10.85
CA GLN A 352 -10.92 39.72 -10.88
C GLN A 352 -10.00 40.88 -10.47
N PRO A 353 -9.82 41.92 -11.31
CA PRO A 353 -9.10 43.12 -10.89
C PRO A 353 -9.84 43.80 -9.73
N ARG A 354 -9.11 44.02 -8.64
CA ARG A 354 -9.54 44.81 -7.48
C ARG A 354 -8.93 46.22 -7.48
N GLY A 355 -7.85 46.41 -8.24
CA GLY A 355 -7.19 47.71 -8.42
C GLY A 355 -6.22 48.03 -7.28
N VAL A 356 -5.84 49.30 -7.18
CA VAL A 356 -4.93 49.79 -6.13
C VAL A 356 -5.60 49.73 -4.76
N LEU A 357 -4.93 49.12 -3.77
CA LEU A 357 -5.37 49.07 -2.37
C LEU A 357 -4.69 50.19 -1.56
N PRO A 358 -5.39 51.28 -1.17
CA PRO A 358 -4.75 52.43 -0.50
C PRO A 358 -4.13 52.09 0.85
N SER A 359 -4.70 51.11 1.55
CA SER A 359 -4.21 50.50 2.79
C SER A 359 -2.84 49.83 2.66
N LEU A 360 -2.38 49.53 1.44
CA LEU A 360 -1.06 48.97 1.13
C LEU A 360 -0.07 49.99 0.56
N ARG A 361 -0.47 51.23 0.27
CA ARG A 361 0.45 52.27 -0.23
C ARG A 361 1.58 52.52 0.78
N PHE A 362 2.80 52.70 0.27
CA PHE A 362 3.96 53.06 1.10
C PHE A 362 4.95 53.98 0.38
N GLY A 363 5.62 54.84 1.16
CA GLY A 363 6.64 55.76 0.64
C GLY A 363 7.98 55.08 0.30
N LYS A 364 8.68 55.67 -0.67
CA LYS A 364 10.09 55.38 -0.97
C LYS A 364 11.01 56.10 0.04
N PRO A 365 12.19 55.54 0.37
CA PRO A 365 13.25 56.29 1.04
C PRO A 365 13.81 57.37 0.10
N ALA A 366 14.43 58.41 0.67
CA ALA A 366 15.07 59.47 -0.12
C ALA A 366 16.35 59.00 -0.84
N ASP A 367 16.99 57.93 -0.35
CA ASP A 367 18.12 57.30 -1.03
C ASP A 367 17.63 56.39 -2.18
N LYS A 368 18.09 56.66 -3.40
CA LYS A 368 17.69 55.92 -4.59
C LYS A 368 18.20 54.48 -4.61
N SER A 369 19.31 54.19 -3.94
CA SER A 369 19.87 52.83 -3.85
C SER A 369 19.10 51.96 -2.86
N GLU A 370 18.51 52.54 -1.80
CA GLU A 370 17.55 51.85 -0.94
C GLU A 370 16.20 51.69 -1.67
N ALA A 371 15.75 52.72 -2.39
CA ALA A 371 14.48 52.69 -3.14
C ALA A 371 14.46 51.65 -4.27
N SER A 372 15.58 51.40 -4.94
CA SER A 372 15.69 50.41 -6.03
C SER A 372 15.69 48.96 -5.56
N GLN A 373 15.80 48.70 -4.24
CA GLN A 373 15.79 47.34 -3.68
C GLN A 373 14.40 46.90 -3.20
N ILE A 374 13.43 47.81 -3.17
CA ILE A 374 12.08 47.60 -2.63
C ILE A 374 11.35 46.36 -3.19
N PRO A 375 11.34 46.08 -4.51
CA PRO A 375 10.54 44.96 -5.05
C PRO A 375 10.92 43.61 -4.45
N GLY A 376 12.20 43.37 -4.18
CA GLY A 376 12.71 42.16 -3.52
C GLY A 376 12.68 42.19 -1.99
N LEU A 377 12.01 43.16 -1.37
CA LEU A 377 11.92 43.35 0.10
C LEU A 377 10.47 43.49 0.59
N ILE A 378 9.51 43.04 -0.23
CA ILE A 378 8.06 43.03 0.02
C ILE A 378 7.53 41.63 -0.25
N TRP A 379 6.74 41.09 0.67
CA TRP A 379 6.00 39.84 0.47
C TRP A 379 4.74 39.80 1.33
N PHE A 380 3.96 38.74 1.18
CA PHE A 380 2.82 38.44 2.05
C PHE A 380 3.04 37.10 2.73
N ALA A 381 2.74 37.02 4.03
CA ALA A 381 2.76 35.76 4.78
C ALA A 381 1.87 35.83 6.01
N GLN A 382 1.28 34.71 6.43
CA GLN A 382 0.46 34.61 7.63
C GLN A 382 1.31 34.76 8.91
N LEU A 383 1.49 35.98 9.40
CA LEU A 383 2.13 36.23 10.69
C LEU A 383 1.13 36.17 11.86
N THR A 384 -0.12 36.54 11.60
CA THR A 384 -1.23 36.55 12.57
C THR A 384 -2.28 35.47 12.28
N ASN A 385 -3.18 35.21 13.22
CA ASN A 385 -4.41 34.44 12.96
C ASN A 385 -5.58 34.98 13.80
N PRO A 386 -6.11 36.18 13.47
CA PRO A 386 -7.19 36.78 14.24
C PRO A 386 -8.44 35.88 14.25
N GLY A 387 -8.94 35.57 15.45
CA GLY A 387 -10.05 34.62 15.65
C GLY A 387 -9.64 33.14 15.61
N ASN A 388 -8.36 32.82 15.39
CA ASN A 388 -7.83 31.46 15.28
C ASN A 388 -8.61 30.59 14.28
N VAL A 389 -8.75 31.08 13.04
CA VAL A 389 -9.44 30.37 11.96
C VAL A 389 -8.57 29.25 11.37
N ASP A 390 -9.21 28.29 10.70
CA ASP A 390 -8.51 27.26 9.93
C ASP A 390 -7.63 27.85 8.81
N ARG A 391 -6.63 27.08 8.36
CA ARG A 391 -5.65 27.52 7.34
C ARG A 391 -6.32 27.92 6.02
N GLU A 392 -7.46 27.32 5.67
CA GLU A 392 -8.28 27.61 4.50
C GLU A 392 -8.87 29.03 4.50
N LYS A 393 -9.00 29.64 5.68
CA LYS A 393 -9.58 30.97 5.91
C LYS A 393 -8.53 31.97 6.37
N ALA A 394 -7.27 31.53 6.50
CA ALA A 394 -6.18 32.38 6.88
C ALA A 394 -5.90 33.44 5.81
N LEU A 395 -5.57 34.64 6.28
CA LEU A 395 -5.12 35.74 5.46
C LEU A 395 -3.60 35.87 5.60
N ASP A 396 -2.94 36.28 4.53
CA ASP A 396 -1.53 36.65 4.60
C ASP A 396 -1.41 38.15 4.89
N ASP A 397 -0.61 38.48 5.89
CA ASP A 397 -0.25 39.84 6.29
C ASP A 397 0.76 40.43 5.30
N TRP A 398 0.83 41.75 5.16
CA TRP A 398 1.86 42.41 4.33
C TRP A 398 3.13 42.63 5.14
N ILE A 399 4.30 42.30 4.59
CA ILE A 399 5.60 42.49 5.23
C ILE A 399 6.52 43.33 4.34
N ARG A 400 7.32 44.20 4.99
CA ARG A 400 8.39 44.99 4.37
C ARG A 400 9.68 44.96 5.20
N ILE A 401 10.81 44.73 4.54
CA ILE A 401 12.14 45.04 5.06
C ILE A 401 12.56 46.44 4.62
N TYR A 402 13.15 47.21 5.53
CA TYR A 402 13.93 48.40 5.24
C TYR A 402 15.40 48.11 5.59
N ARG A 403 16.25 47.88 4.57
CA ARG A 403 17.70 47.81 4.74
C ARG A 403 18.25 49.21 5.03
N ARG A 404 18.68 49.48 6.26
CA ARG A 404 19.33 50.77 6.58
C ARG A 404 20.80 50.75 6.22
N THR A 405 21.21 51.63 5.31
CA THR A 405 22.62 51.77 4.89
C THR A 405 23.49 52.49 5.92
N ALA A 406 22.90 53.18 6.90
CA ALA A 406 23.60 54.09 7.81
C ALA A 406 24.05 53.46 9.15
N THR A 407 25.36 53.42 9.35
CA THR A 407 26.08 53.21 10.64
C THR A 407 26.01 51.82 11.28
N ASP A 408 24.84 51.19 11.46
CA ASP A 408 24.71 49.93 12.24
C ASP A 408 24.42 48.67 11.40
N LYS A 409 23.98 48.85 10.15
CA LYS A 409 23.60 47.77 9.21
C LYS A 409 22.49 46.84 9.75
N LYS A 410 21.55 47.37 10.52
CA LYS A 410 20.36 46.63 10.93
C LYS A 410 19.19 46.86 9.97
N ASN A 411 18.55 45.77 9.58
CA ASN A 411 17.30 45.79 8.83
C ASN A 411 16.14 46.06 9.80
N GLU A 412 15.20 46.91 9.40
CA GLU A 412 13.95 47.13 10.13
C GLU A 412 12.80 46.36 9.45
N TYR A 413 12.13 45.52 10.21
CA TYR A 413 10.99 44.72 9.77
C TYR A 413 9.69 45.43 10.12
N TRP A 414 8.77 45.52 9.18
CA TRP A 414 7.46 46.12 9.38
C TRP A 414 6.40 45.21 8.78
N PHE A 415 5.27 45.07 9.47
CA PHE A 415 4.10 44.39 8.94
C PHE A 415 2.86 45.29 8.99
N ARG A 416 1.85 44.95 8.18
CA ARG A 416 0.47 45.42 8.30
C ARG A 416 -0.42 44.19 8.36
N GLU A 417 -1.20 44.08 9.42
CA GLU A 417 -2.16 42.98 9.57
C GLU A 417 -3.22 43.04 8.47
N ASN A 418 -3.55 41.90 7.86
CA ASN A 418 -4.65 41.81 6.91
C ASN A 418 -5.99 41.71 7.64
N LEU A 419 -6.83 42.72 7.45
CA LEU A 419 -8.16 42.85 8.05
C LEU A 419 -9.27 42.28 7.16
N GLY A 420 -8.90 41.69 6.02
CA GLY A 420 -9.78 41.07 5.05
C GLY A 420 -10.36 42.05 4.03
N ASN A 421 -10.84 41.50 2.91
CA ASN A 421 -11.43 42.25 1.80
C ASN A 421 -10.50 43.33 1.20
N GLY A 422 -9.17 43.12 1.26
CA GLY A 422 -8.16 44.08 0.80
C GLY A 422 -7.88 45.25 1.77
N ASN A 423 -8.38 45.20 3.01
CA ASN A 423 -8.08 46.18 4.04
C ASN A 423 -6.92 45.71 4.90
N PHE A 424 -6.00 46.61 5.22
CA PHE A 424 -4.82 46.32 6.04
C PHE A 424 -4.71 47.36 7.16
N ALA A 425 -4.16 46.94 8.30
CA ALA A 425 -3.92 47.79 9.46
C ALA A 425 -2.76 48.79 9.23
N ASP A 426 -2.57 49.69 10.19
CA ASP A 426 -1.38 50.55 10.24
C ASP A 426 -0.08 49.73 10.36
N SER A 427 1.04 50.35 9.96
CA SER A 427 2.35 49.67 9.95
C SER A 427 2.91 49.53 11.36
N VAL A 428 3.23 48.30 11.77
CA VAL A 428 3.83 47.98 13.07
C VAL A 428 5.21 47.37 12.86
N ALA A 429 6.20 47.84 13.61
CA ALA A 429 7.56 47.31 13.58
C ALA A 429 7.65 45.95 14.30
N LEU A 430 8.49 45.05 13.78
CA LEU A 430 8.77 43.73 14.35
C LEU A 430 10.23 43.62 14.78
N ASP A 431 10.47 42.96 15.92
CA ASP A 431 11.77 42.35 16.22
C ASP A 431 11.68 40.85 15.95
N VAL A 432 12.41 40.40 14.92
CA VAL A 432 12.45 39.00 14.49
C VAL A 432 13.64 38.25 15.12
N GLY A 433 14.44 38.90 15.97
CA GLY A 433 15.62 38.32 16.65
C GLY A 433 16.79 37.98 15.72
N LEU A 434 16.71 38.34 14.44
CA LEU A 434 17.67 38.06 13.37
C LEU A 434 17.87 39.30 12.50
N ASN A 435 18.94 39.32 11.69
CA ASN A 435 19.26 40.42 10.78
C ASN A 435 19.50 39.84 9.37
N CYS A 436 18.40 39.65 8.65
CA CYS A 436 18.28 38.97 7.36
C CYS A 436 17.56 39.82 6.31
N ASP A 437 17.76 39.44 5.05
CA ASP A 437 17.30 40.17 3.86
C ASP A 437 16.00 39.61 3.26
N ASP A 438 15.46 38.56 3.87
CA ASP A 438 14.30 37.76 3.46
C ASP A 438 13.55 37.21 4.70
N GLY A 439 12.40 36.56 4.47
CA GLY A 439 11.59 35.91 5.50
C GLY A 439 10.30 35.30 4.93
N GLU A 440 9.60 34.51 5.73
CA GLU A 440 8.33 33.84 5.42
C GLU A 440 7.38 33.95 6.64
N ALA A 441 6.36 33.09 6.77
CA ALA A 441 5.44 33.08 7.92
C ALA A 441 6.13 32.80 9.29
N ASP A 442 7.22 32.03 9.24
CA ASP A 442 8.31 32.06 10.22
C ASP A 442 9.49 32.79 9.58
N PHE A 443 10.33 33.49 10.35
CA PHE A 443 11.45 34.25 9.76
C PHE A 443 12.63 33.33 9.45
N TRP A 444 12.63 32.76 8.24
CA TRP A 444 13.76 32.10 7.60
C TRP A 444 14.78 33.15 7.12
N CYS A 445 15.85 33.29 7.88
CA CYS A 445 16.99 34.17 7.64
C CYS A 445 17.99 33.47 6.72
N ILE A 446 18.01 33.82 5.43
CA ILE A 446 18.88 33.17 4.43
C ILE A 446 20.16 34.00 4.28
N GLY A 447 21.16 33.68 5.10
CA GLY A 447 22.49 34.28 5.01
C GLY A 447 23.26 33.83 3.76
N SER A 448 24.41 34.45 3.51
CA SER A 448 25.30 34.12 2.37
C SER A 448 25.93 32.71 2.42
N LYS A 449 25.64 31.93 3.47
CA LYS A 449 26.05 30.54 3.68
C LYS A 449 25.06 29.75 4.54
N THR A 450 24.53 30.34 5.60
CA THR A 450 23.72 29.67 6.62
C THR A 450 22.26 30.11 6.54
N ILE A 451 21.30 29.18 6.74
CA ILE A 451 19.91 29.55 7.01
C ILE A 451 19.63 29.40 8.50
N SER A 452 19.06 30.45 9.11
CA SER A 452 18.61 30.47 10.50
C SER A 452 17.10 30.68 10.57
N VAL A 453 16.44 30.21 11.63
CA VAL A 453 14.97 30.36 11.77
C VAL A 453 14.58 31.04 13.06
N SER A 454 13.62 31.95 12.96
CA SER A 454 12.91 32.57 14.08
C SER A 454 11.44 32.17 14.07
N ILE A 455 11.05 31.32 15.03
CA ILE A 455 9.70 30.76 15.14
C ILE A 455 8.73 31.84 15.65
N ASN A 456 7.67 32.06 14.89
CA ASN A 456 6.54 32.92 15.19
C ASN A 456 5.73 32.37 16.38
N LYS A 457 5.51 33.21 17.41
CA LYS A 457 4.72 32.86 18.60
C LYS A 457 3.23 33.20 18.47
N ARG A 458 2.79 33.64 17.28
CA ARG A 458 1.39 33.91 16.90
C ARG A 458 0.68 34.90 17.85
N THR A 459 1.46 35.77 18.47
CA THR A 459 0.97 36.90 19.28
C THR A 459 0.45 38.02 18.38
N ARG A 460 -0.20 39.04 18.97
CA ARG A 460 -0.75 40.20 18.25
C ARG A 460 -0.30 41.49 18.97
N PRO A 461 0.73 42.22 18.47
CA PRO A 461 1.51 41.94 17.25
C PRO A 461 2.37 40.66 17.36
N PRO A 462 2.81 40.09 16.22
CA PRO A 462 3.71 38.95 16.18
C PRO A 462 5.00 39.17 16.97
N THR A 463 5.48 38.10 17.60
CA THR A 463 6.77 38.04 18.30
C THR A 463 7.43 36.71 17.95
N PHE A 464 8.77 36.70 17.97
CA PHE A 464 9.55 35.60 17.42
C PHE A 464 10.53 35.05 18.45
N THR A 465 11.04 33.84 18.21
CA THR A 465 12.17 33.30 18.97
C THR A 465 13.08 32.54 18.03
N SER A 466 14.32 33.01 17.91
CA SER A 466 15.36 32.34 17.14
C SER A 466 15.66 30.95 17.73
N ILE A 467 15.66 29.94 16.86
CA ILE A 467 16.19 28.60 17.15
C ILE A 467 17.62 28.43 16.63
N GLY A 468 18.23 29.50 16.11
CA GLY A 468 19.58 29.49 15.54
C GLY A 468 19.62 28.99 14.10
N VAL A 469 20.79 28.47 13.70
CA VAL A 469 21.07 27.94 12.36
C VAL A 469 20.41 26.57 12.19
N VAL A 470 19.62 26.41 11.13
CA VAL A 470 18.95 25.15 10.74
C VAL A 470 19.54 24.52 9.47
N VAL A 471 20.35 25.28 8.71
CA VAL A 471 21.13 24.83 7.54
C VAL A 471 22.51 25.50 7.63
N PRO A 472 23.61 24.77 7.91
CA PRO A 472 24.92 25.38 8.14
C PRO A 472 25.73 25.70 6.86
N ASP A 473 25.39 25.15 5.70
CA ASP A 473 26.01 25.56 4.42
C ASP A 473 25.08 25.33 3.19
N ILE A 474 24.66 26.41 2.52
CA ILE A 474 23.88 26.37 1.27
C ILE A 474 24.73 26.16 0.01
N ALA A 475 26.06 26.10 0.11
CA ALA A 475 26.94 25.91 -1.06
C ALA A 475 26.54 24.65 -1.89
N PRO A 476 26.64 24.70 -3.24
CA PRO A 476 27.21 25.77 -4.06
C PRO A 476 26.25 26.94 -4.38
N PHE A 477 25.02 26.92 -3.86
CA PHE A 477 23.99 27.91 -4.15
C PHE A 477 24.21 29.24 -3.41
N LYS A 478 23.49 30.28 -3.84
CA LYS A 478 23.42 31.61 -3.21
C LYS A 478 22.06 31.81 -2.55
N ALA A 479 21.94 32.79 -1.64
CA ALA A 479 20.66 33.15 -1.03
C ALA A 479 19.55 33.43 -2.07
N SER A 480 19.88 34.10 -3.19
CA SER A 480 18.97 34.35 -4.33
C SER A 480 18.35 33.10 -4.95
N ASP A 481 19.00 31.96 -4.77
CA ASP A 481 18.64 30.69 -5.38
C ASP A 481 17.72 29.86 -4.46
N VAL A 482 17.61 30.23 -3.18
CA VAL A 482 16.80 29.53 -2.18
C VAL A 482 15.31 29.87 -2.35
N ARG A 483 14.44 28.89 -2.14
CA ARG A 483 12.99 29.03 -1.94
C ARG A 483 12.57 28.17 -0.75
N ILE A 484 11.63 28.67 0.04
CA ILE A 484 11.08 27.98 1.21
C ILE A 484 9.60 27.72 0.93
N ALA A 485 9.19 26.45 0.84
CA ALA A 485 7.86 26.08 0.34
C ALA A 485 7.46 24.67 0.78
N ASP A 486 6.18 24.42 1.01
CA ASP A 486 5.64 23.07 1.30
C ASP A 486 5.47 22.29 -0.02
N ILE A 487 6.33 21.31 -0.29
CA ILE A 487 6.36 20.62 -1.59
C ILE A 487 5.72 19.22 -1.51
N ASP A 488 5.86 18.51 -0.39
CA ASP A 488 5.21 17.20 -0.21
C ASP A 488 3.79 17.27 0.35
N GLY A 489 3.32 18.44 0.80
CA GLY A 489 1.96 18.72 1.23
C GLY A 489 1.66 18.29 2.66
N ASP A 490 2.68 18.18 3.53
CA ASP A 490 2.50 17.74 4.91
C ASP A 490 2.18 18.88 5.91
N GLY A 491 2.33 20.13 5.50
CA GLY A 491 2.10 21.34 6.33
C GLY A 491 3.38 22.04 6.79
N ARG A 492 4.56 21.42 6.61
CA ARG A 492 5.89 21.99 6.90
C ARG A 492 6.50 22.64 5.66
N ALA A 493 7.32 23.66 5.87
CA ALA A 493 8.09 24.27 4.79
C ALA A 493 9.40 23.50 4.52
N ASP A 494 9.58 23.08 3.26
CA ASP A 494 10.78 22.44 2.72
C ASP A 494 11.78 23.49 2.18
N LEU A 495 13.02 23.04 1.96
CA LEU A 495 14.12 23.85 1.48
C LEU A 495 14.42 23.53 0.01
N CYS A 496 14.15 24.45 -0.90
CA CYS A 496 14.39 24.30 -2.33
C CYS A 496 15.47 25.25 -2.86
N PHE A 497 16.14 24.83 -3.93
CA PHE A 497 17.18 25.57 -4.62
C PHE A 497 16.90 25.61 -6.12
N VAL A 498 16.89 26.81 -6.72
CA VAL A 498 16.68 27.03 -8.15
C VAL A 498 18.02 27.05 -8.88
N HIS A 499 18.19 26.11 -9.80
CA HIS A 499 19.35 25.98 -10.66
C HIS A 499 19.32 27.01 -11.81
N ASP A 500 20.48 27.29 -12.43
CA ASP A 500 20.59 28.32 -13.49
C ASP A 500 19.75 28.03 -14.75
N ASN A 501 19.30 26.77 -14.94
CA ASN A 501 18.38 26.35 -16.01
C ASN A 501 16.89 26.39 -15.61
N GLY A 502 16.58 26.78 -14.37
CA GLY A 502 15.22 26.83 -13.80
C GLY A 502 14.76 25.55 -13.11
N ASP A 503 15.54 24.46 -13.13
CA ASP A 503 15.23 23.25 -12.35
C ASP A 503 15.23 23.57 -10.85
N ILE A 504 14.41 22.84 -10.06
CA ILE A 504 14.40 22.95 -8.60
C ILE A 504 14.84 21.64 -7.93
N GLY A 505 15.84 21.74 -7.07
CA GLY A 505 16.29 20.66 -6.19
C GLY A 505 15.92 20.96 -4.74
N CYS A 506 15.31 20.00 -4.03
CA CYS A 506 14.74 20.25 -2.71
C CYS A 506 15.18 19.23 -1.65
N SER A 507 15.26 19.70 -0.40
CA SER A 507 15.40 18.91 0.82
C SER A 507 14.13 19.08 1.66
N ARG A 508 13.50 17.95 1.97
CA ARG A 508 12.29 17.83 2.76
C ARG A 508 12.57 18.11 4.24
N ASN A 509 11.70 18.88 4.89
CA ASN A 509 11.73 19.10 6.33
C ASN A 509 11.05 17.94 7.05
N GLY A 510 11.80 17.19 7.88
CA GLY A 510 11.23 16.11 8.70
C GLY A 510 10.86 16.52 10.13
N GLY A 511 11.10 17.78 10.48
CA GLY A 511 11.06 18.27 11.86
C GLY A 511 9.69 18.21 12.55
N VAL A 512 9.71 18.31 13.88
CA VAL A 512 8.53 18.44 14.75
C VAL A 512 8.84 19.44 15.86
N GLY A 513 8.03 20.50 15.98
CA GLY A 513 8.24 21.56 16.96
C GLY A 513 9.53 22.34 16.69
N THR A 514 10.46 22.34 17.65
CA THR A 514 11.81 22.94 17.51
C THR A 514 12.86 21.98 16.94
N ASN A 515 12.56 20.69 16.91
CA ASN A 515 13.48 19.68 16.40
C ASN A 515 13.38 19.67 14.86
N HIS A 516 14.50 19.81 14.17
CA HIS A 516 14.57 19.92 12.72
C HIS A 516 15.61 18.95 12.16
N TYR A 517 15.30 18.35 11.01
CA TYR A 517 16.23 17.55 10.22
C TYR A 517 15.77 17.54 8.76
N TRP A 518 16.71 17.27 7.85
CA TRP A 518 16.49 17.30 6.42
C TRP A 518 16.57 15.90 5.82
N GLN A 519 15.74 15.61 4.82
CA GLN A 519 15.78 14.40 4.00
C GLN A 519 15.62 14.75 2.51
N GLY A 520 15.96 13.84 1.60
CA GLY A 520 15.66 13.99 0.18
C GLY A 520 14.21 13.67 -0.17
N PHE A 521 13.79 14.02 -1.39
CA PHE A 521 12.48 13.63 -1.93
C PHE A 521 12.49 12.26 -2.60
N SER A 522 13.56 11.91 -3.34
CA SER A 522 13.64 10.61 -4.02
C SER A 522 14.01 9.46 -3.07
N THR A 523 14.86 9.75 -2.07
CA THR A 523 15.31 8.87 -0.99
C THR A 523 15.66 9.73 0.22
N ALA A 524 15.74 9.16 1.43
CA ALA A 524 16.11 9.90 2.64
C ALA A 524 17.47 10.63 2.51
N ASP A 525 18.49 10.00 1.93
CA ASP A 525 19.80 10.61 1.65
C ASP A 525 19.81 11.63 0.50
N GLY A 526 18.76 11.68 -0.32
CA GLY A 526 18.69 12.43 -1.59
C GLY A 526 18.54 13.95 -1.45
N LEU A 527 19.23 14.55 -0.49
CA LEU A 527 19.19 15.98 -0.17
C LEU A 527 19.40 16.84 -1.41
N ARG A 528 18.59 17.89 -1.57
CA ARG A 528 18.63 18.84 -2.69
C ARG A 528 18.44 18.19 -4.07
N GLY A 529 17.89 16.97 -4.12
CA GLY A 529 17.59 16.25 -5.36
C GLY A 529 16.51 16.95 -6.19
N ILE A 530 16.63 16.88 -7.52
CA ILE A 530 15.70 17.56 -8.47
C ILE A 530 14.28 16.99 -8.33
N VAL A 531 13.33 17.85 -7.96
CA VAL A 531 11.89 17.50 -7.87
C VAL A 531 11.09 17.98 -9.07
N PHE A 532 11.57 18.99 -9.80
CA PHE A 532 10.97 19.47 -11.06
C PHE A 532 12.04 20.04 -12.00
N THR A 533 11.90 19.73 -13.29
CA THR A 533 12.72 20.31 -14.36
C THR A 533 12.07 21.57 -14.92
N GLY A 534 12.76 22.71 -14.90
CA GLY A 534 12.26 24.07 -15.14
C GLY A 534 11.89 24.41 -16.59
N LYS A 535 11.63 23.39 -17.41
CA LYS A 535 11.10 23.48 -18.79
C LYS A 535 11.84 24.46 -19.72
N GLN A 536 13.14 24.65 -19.47
CA GLN A 536 14.02 25.58 -20.20
C GLN A 536 13.55 27.05 -20.16
N LYS A 537 12.85 27.46 -19.07
CA LYS A 537 12.33 28.82 -18.87
C LYS A 537 13.42 29.85 -18.50
N GLY A 538 14.39 30.02 -19.39
CA GLY A 538 15.28 31.19 -19.52
C GLY A 538 16.09 31.62 -18.29
N ASN A 539 15.42 32.25 -17.32
CA ASN A 539 16.02 32.93 -16.18
C ASN A 539 15.40 32.44 -14.86
N LYS A 540 16.23 31.91 -13.96
CA LYS A 540 15.83 31.42 -12.63
C LYS A 540 15.20 32.50 -11.72
N ASN A 541 15.46 33.78 -11.97
CA ASN A 541 14.85 34.87 -11.21
C ASN A 541 13.33 34.92 -11.33
N GLY A 542 12.76 34.37 -12.41
CA GLY A 542 11.31 34.24 -12.59
C GLY A 542 10.66 33.16 -11.71
N VAL A 543 11.43 32.20 -11.18
CA VAL A 543 10.87 31.05 -10.45
C VAL A 543 10.36 31.45 -9.06
N ARG A 544 9.11 31.06 -8.78
CA ARG A 544 8.45 31.08 -7.46
C ARG A 544 7.88 29.68 -7.17
N LEU A 545 7.75 29.36 -5.89
CA LEU A 545 7.06 28.16 -5.41
C LEU A 545 5.98 28.64 -4.42
N ALA A 546 4.70 28.46 -4.74
CA ALA A 546 3.60 28.95 -3.91
C ALA A 546 2.25 28.30 -4.28
N ASP A 547 1.35 28.13 -3.31
CA ASP A 547 0.03 27.48 -3.45
C ASP A 547 -0.99 28.35 -4.23
N LEU A 548 -1.12 28.16 -5.55
CA LEU A 548 -2.01 28.97 -6.39
C LEU A 548 -3.44 28.41 -6.45
N ASN A 549 -3.58 27.08 -6.34
CA ASN A 549 -4.87 26.40 -6.43
C ASN A 549 -5.65 26.36 -5.09
N GLY A 550 -4.98 26.56 -3.95
CA GLY A 550 -5.57 26.52 -2.61
C GLY A 550 -5.65 25.11 -2.02
N ASP A 551 -4.72 24.20 -2.37
CA ASP A 551 -4.63 22.83 -1.85
C ASP A 551 -3.53 22.61 -0.79
N PHE A 552 -2.73 23.64 -0.55
CA PHE A 552 -1.58 23.73 0.35
C PHE A 552 -0.27 23.08 -0.12
N ARG A 553 -0.21 22.48 -1.30
CA ARG A 553 1.05 22.17 -1.99
C ARG A 553 1.52 23.40 -2.74
N ALA A 554 2.82 23.67 -2.73
CA ALA A 554 3.39 24.79 -3.46
C ALA A 554 3.53 24.44 -4.95
N ASP A 555 2.82 25.17 -5.81
CA ASP A 555 2.89 25.08 -7.25
C ASP A 555 4.17 25.73 -7.78
N TRP A 556 4.69 25.23 -8.91
CA TRP A 556 5.83 25.83 -9.58
C TRP A 556 5.34 26.89 -10.55
N MET A 557 5.83 28.11 -10.38
CA MET A 557 5.47 29.25 -11.23
C MET A 557 6.72 29.91 -11.81
N TRP A 558 6.65 30.27 -13.08
CA TRP A 558 7.63 31.13 -13.72
C TRP A 558 7.00 32.45 -14.13
N ILE A 559 7.48 33.54 -13.54
CA ILE A 559 7.11 34.91 -13.88
C ILE A 559 8.04 35.43 -14.99
N GLY A 560 7.46 35.85 -16.12
CA GLY A 560 8.15 36.50 -17.21
C GLY A 560 8.38 38.00 -16.99
N ASP A 561 9.08 38.64 -17.93
CA ASP A 561 9.51 40.04 -17.79
C ASP A 561 8.32 41.02 -17.70
N GLU A 562 7.21 40.70 -18.36
CA GLU A 562 6.00 41.54 -18.37
C GLU A 562 5.01 41.19 -17.23
N GLY A 563 5.41 40.31 -16.31
CA GLY A 563 4.54 39.79 -15.24
C GLY A 563 3.60 38.67 -15.68
N ASP A 564 3.78 38.11 -16.88
CA ASP A 564 3.10 36.88 -17.30
C ASP A 564 3.54 35.70 -16.42
N VAL A 565 2.65 34.73 -16.18
CA VAL A 565 2.92 33.61 -15.27
C VAL A 565 2.53 32.29 -15.91
N ASP A 566 3.50 31.39 -16.07
CA ASP A 566 3.29 29.99 -16.48
C ASP A 566 3.36 29.08 -15.25
N THR A 567 2.36 28.22 -15.06
CA THR A 567 2.15 27.45 -13.81
C THR A 567 2.08 25.94 -14.04
N TYR A 568 2.75 25.19 -13.16
CA TYR A 568 2.66 23.74 -13.03
C TYR A 568 2.16 23.40 -11.62
N ILE A 569 1.00 22.75 -11.54
CA ILE A 569 0.32 22.37 -10.31
C ILE A 569 1.02 21.17 -9.66
N ASN A 570 1.23 21.24 -8.34
CA ASN A 570 1.84 20.21 -7.52
C ASN A 570 0.79 19.19 -7.03
N GLN A 571 0.93 17.92 -7.40
CA GLN A 571 -0.04 16.87 -7.06
C GLN A 571 0.66 15.62 -6.49
N ARG A 572 -0.04 14.83 -5.67
CA ARG A 572 0.49 13.55 -5.17
C ARG A 572 0.78 12.60 -6.33
N GLY A 573 2.02 12.13 -6.41
CA GLY A 573 2.49 11.22 -7.45
C GLY A 573 2.37 9.74 -7.12
N THR A 574 3.06 8.93 -7.92
CA THR A 574 3.19 7.47 -7.81
C THR A 574 4.62 7.08 -8.20
N GLY A 575 5.02 5.86 -7.87
CA GLY A 575 6.40 5.38 -7.92
C GLY A 575 7.20 5.82 -6.70
N ALA A 576 8.32 5.10 -6.48
CA ALA A 576 9.20 5.29 -5.34
C ALA A 576 9.77 6.72 -5.22
N GLY A 577 10.02 7.12 -3.99
CA GLY A 577 10.23 8.52 -3.60
C GLY A 577 8.90 9.24 -3.36
N ILE A 578 8.98 10.45 -2.78
CA ILE A 578 7.84 11.35 -2.57
C ILE A 578 7.85 12.55 -3.53
N VAL A 579 8.68 12.53 -4.58
CA VAL A 579 8.70 13.56 -5.64
C VAL A 579 7.28 13.76 -6.21
N PRO A 580 6.75 14.99 -6.29
CA PRO A 580 5.40 15.24 -6.78
C PRO A 580 5.19 14.92 -8.27
N GLN A 581 3.93 14.75 -8.64
CA GLN A 581 3.46 14.78 -10.02
C GLN A 581 3.11 16.22 -10.40
N TRP A 582 3.69 16.74 -11.49
CA TRP A 582 3.54 18.13 -11.88
C TRP A 582 2.68 18.27 -13.14
N THR A 583 1.51 18.89 -13.00
CA THR A 583 0.50 19.02 -14.06
C THR A 583 0.49 20.45 -14.60
N ALA A 584 0.69 20.65 -15.90
CA ALA A 584 0.70 21.99 -16.50
C ALA A 584 -0.69 22.64 -16.47
N ALA A 585 -0.82 23.80 -15.82
CA ALA A 585 -1.96 24.72 -16.02
C ALA A 585 -1.71 25.69 -17.17
N GLY A 586 -0.43 25.93 -17.52
CA GLY A 586 -0.04 26.86 -18.59
C GLY A 586 -0.03 28.31 -18.11
N ILE A 587 -0.22 29.25 -19.04
CA ILE A 587 -0.29 30.68 -18.73
C ILE A 587 -1.53 30.98 -17.89
N THR A 588 -1.35 31.15 -16.58
CA THR A 588 -2.41 31.52 -15.63
C THR A 588 -2.66 33.02 -15.65
N HIS A 589 -1.58 33.82 -15.71
CA HIS A 589 -1.66 35.28 -15.75
C HIS A 589 -1.03 35.79 -17.05
N ALA A 590 -1.74 36.63 -17.80
CA ALA A 590 -1.30 37.13 -19.11
C ALA A 590 -0.31 38.32 -19.04
N GLY A 591 0.13 38.70 -17.84
CA GLY A 591 1.02 39.84 -17.62
C GLY A 591 0.37 41.21 -17.84
N LEU A 592 1.19 42.26 -17.71
CA LEU A 592 0.77 43.67 -17.74
C LEU A 592 1.27 44.40 -18.99
N ASN A 593 1.75 43.69 -20.01
CA ASN A 593 2.25 44.22 -21.29
C ASN A 593 3.29 45.35 -21.11
N THR A 594 4.10 45.24 -20.06
CA THR A 594 5.03 46.28 -19.59
C THR A 594 6.35 45.63 -19.19
N PRO A 595 7.45 45.82 -19.95
CA PRO A 595 8.75 45.21 -19.65
C PRO A 595 9.34 45.63 -18.30
N ASN A 596 10.17 44.77 -17.69
CA ASN A 596 10.77 44.93 -16.35
C ASN A 596 9.72 45.04 -15.23
N THR A 597 8.66 44.23 -15.30
CA THR A 597 7.58 44.14 -14.29
C THR A 597 7.66 42.86 -13.45
N GLY A 598 8.27 41.78 -13.95
CA GLY A 598 8.31 40.48 -13.27
C GLY A 598 8.99 40.45 -11.88
N ASP A 599 9.85 41.43 -11.56
CA ASP A 599 10.43 41.60 -10.22
C ASP A 599 9.50 42.32 -9.22
N ARG A 600 8.44 42.97 -9.73
CA ARG A 600 7.42 43.71 -8.97
C ARG A 600 6.14 42.90 -8.73
N ILE A 601 6.14 41.62 -9.13
CA ILE A 601 5.01 40.71 -8.90
C ILE A 601 5.24 39.89 -7.64
N VAL A 602 4.27 39.97 -6.73
CA VAL A 602 4.20 39.21 -5.48
C VAL A 602 2.82 38.54 -5.37
N PHE A 603 2.72 37.55 -4.49
CA PHE A 603 1.51 36.76 -4.25
C PHE A 603 1.16 36.77 -2.76
N GLY A 604 -0.13 36.61 -2.44
CA GLY A 604 -0.60 36.49 -1.05
C GLY A 604 -2.10 36.20 -0.98
N ARG A 605 -2.58 35.54 0.09
CA ARG A 605 -4.02 35.33 0.34
C ARG A 605 -4.62 36.61 0.91
N ILE A 606 -4.92 37.57 0.02
CA ILE A 606 -5.38 38.92 0.38
C ILE A 606 -6.90 38.93 0.64
N TYR A 607 -7.66 38.15 -0.13
CA TYR A 607 -9.13 38.10 -0.08
C TYR A 607 -9.72 36.88 0.64
N GLY A 608 -8.88 35.97 1.18
CA GLY A 608 -9.35 34.86 2.03
C GLY A 608 -10.03 33.72 1.26
N SER A 609 -9.64 33.52 0.00
CA SER A 609 -10.17 32.51 -0.92
C SER A 609 -9.47 31.13 -0.82
N ASN A 610 -8.64 30.95 0.21
CA ASN A 610 -7.47 30.07 0.32
C ASN A 610 -6.38 30.21 -0.77
N ARG A 611 -6.70 30.75 -1.94
CA ARG A 611 -5.78 30.87 -3.07
C ARG A 611 -4.94 32.14 -2.98
N LEU A 612 -3.74 32.09 -3.54
CA LEU A 612 -2.90 33.27 -3.70
C LEU A 612 -3.47 34.23 -4.75
N ASP A 613 -3.69 35.48 -4.35
CA ASP A 613 -4.04 36.61 -5.21
C ASP A 613 -2.76 37.20 -5.84
N TYR A 614 -2.86 37.70 -7.07
CA TYR A 614 -1.74 38.31 -7.81
C TYR A 614 -1.66 39.80 -7.50
N ALA A 615 -0.49 40.30 -7.11
CA ALA A 615 -0.28 41.69 -6.72
C ALA A 615 0.95 42.32 -7.40
N HIS A 616 0.78 43.54 -7.92
CA HIS A 616 1.81 44.31 -8.62
C HIS A 616 2.21 45.55 -7.82
N LEU A 617 3.51 45.69 -7.56
CA LEU A 617 4.14 46.87 -6.95
C LEU A 617 4.31 47.97 -7.99
N LYS A 618 3.24 48.73 -8.19
CA LYS A 618 3.12 49.83 -9.15
C LYS A 618 3.91 51.05 -8.65
N GLU A 619 4.99 51.37 -9.34
CA GLU A 619 5.90 52.46 -8.97
C GLU A 619 5.34 53.83 -9.37
N ALA A 620 5.31 54.77 -8.41
CA ALA A 620 5.11 56.21 -8.63
C ALA A 620 6.39 56.97 -8.25
N ASP A 621 6.44 58.30 -8.37
CA ASP A 621 7.67 59.07 -8.11
C ASP A 621 8.22 58.89 -6.68
N ASP A 622 7.36 59.08 -5.67
CA ASP A 622 7.68 59.10 -4.23
C ASP A 622 7.12 57.91 -3.42
N HIS A 623 6.28 57.07 -4.03
CA HIS A 623 5.63 55.92 -3.39
C HIS A 623 5.54 54.70 -4.31
N TYR A 624 5.10 53.58 -3.73
CA TYR A 624 4.54 52.45 -4.47
C TYR A 624 3.07 52.27 -4.08
N ASP A 625 2.26 51.93 -5.08
CA ASP A 625 0.93 51.35 -4.93
C ASP A 625 1.03 49.83 -5.05
N ILE A 626 0.11 49.10 -4.39
CA ILE A 626 -0.10 47.68 -4.66
C ILE A 626 -1.45 47.52 -5.37
N GLU A 627 -1.39 47.09 -6.63
CA GLU A 627 -2.54 46.81 -7.49
C GLU A 627 -2.80 45.31 -7.52
N VAL A 628 -4.03 44.87 -7.20
CA VAL A 628 -4.34 43.46 -6.91
C VAL A 628 -5.40 42.88 -7.85
N TRP A 629 -5.23 41.61 -8.18
CA TRP A 629 -6.16 40.74 -8.90
C TRP A 629 -6.49 39.53 -8.02
N GLU A 630 -7.75 39.43 -7.59
CA GLU A 630 -8.23 38.32 -6.76
C GLU A 630 -8.32 37.02 -7.55
N ASN A 631 -7.84 35.92 -6.98
CA ASN A 631 -7.83 34.60 -7.59
C ASN A 631 -9.17 33.88 -7.40
N LEU A 632 -9.94 33.82 -8.48
CA LEU A 632 -11.24 33.16 -8.62
C LEU A 632 -11.14 31.86 -9.44
N GLY A 633 -9.93 31.30 -9.56
CA GLY A 633 -9.69 30.00 -10.20
C GLY A 633 -10.14 28.83 -9.34
N ALA A 634 -10.20 27.65 -9.94
CA ALA A 634 -10.60 26.41 -9.28
C ALA A 634 -10.02 25.19 -10.02
N GLY A 635 -10.05 24.03 -9.37
CA GLY A 635 -9.61 22.77 -9.95
C GLY A 635 -8.15 22.42 -9.63
N GLY A 636 -7.78 21.17 -9.87
CA GLY A 636 -6.44 20.64 -9.63
C GLY A 636 -6.11 20.35 -8.16
N THR A 637 -7.03 20.62 -7.23
CA THR A 637 -6.79 20.53 -5.78
C THR A 637 -6.98 19.12 -5.22
N LYS A 638 -7.73 18.23 -5.89
CA LYS A 638 -8.04 16.87 -5.41
C LYS A 638 -7.87 15.84 -6.51
N LEU A 639 -7.35 14.67 -6.14
CA LEU A 639 -7.21 13.51 -7.02
C LEU A 639 -8.31 12.48 -6.73
N LYS A 640 -8.61 11.61 -7.70
CA LYS A 640 -9.75 10.68 -7.62
C LYS A 640 -9.68 9.73 -6.43
N ALA A 641 -8.50 9.22 -6.10
CA ALA A 641 -8.35 8.32 -4.95
C ALA A 641 -8.45 9.04 -3.58
N ASP A 642 -8.39 10.37 -3.53
CA ASP A 642 -8.38 11.11 -2.26
C ASP A 642 -9.71 11.02 -1.48
N GLY A 643 -10.77 10.51 -2.12
CA GLY A 643 -12.10 10.32 -1.55
C GLY A 643 -12.46 8.88 -1.22
N VAL A 644 -11.56 7.91 -1.37
CA VAL A 644 -11.88 6.50 -1.05
C VAL A 644 -11.94 6.25 0.45
N PHE A 645 -12.92 5.46 0.85
CA PHE A 645 -13.04 4.85 2.17
C PHE A 645 -13.40 3.38 1.99
N TYR A 646 -12.85 2.53 2.87
CA TYR A 646 -13.06 1.09 2.88
C TYR A 646 -13.55 0.67 4.26
N CYS A 647 -14.65 -0.08 4.30
CA CYS A 647 -15.28 -0.58 5.53
C CYS A 647 -16.43 -1.52 5.15
N ASP A 648 -16.74 -2.54 5.95
CA ASP A 648 -17.94 -3.36 5.74
C ASP A 648 -19.21 -2.55 6.05
N MET A 649 -19.81 -1.95 5.01
CA MET A 649 -21.01 -1.13 5.15
C MET A 649 -22.29 -1.98 5.15
N THR A 650 -22.21 -3.23 4.72
CA THR A 650 -23.37 -4.09 4.45
C THR A 650 -23.53 -5.24 5.45
N GLY A 651 -22.51 -5.55 6.25
CA GLY A 651 -22.49 -6.67 7.19
C GLY A 651 -22.17 -7.99 6.49
N SER A 652 -21.26 -7.92 5.52
CA SER A 652 -20.86 -9.03 4.64
C SER A 652 -19.73 -9.89 5.21
N GLY A 653 -18.97 -9.38 6.19
CA GLY A 653 -17.68 -9.91 6.64
C GLY A 653 -16.48 -9.35 5.87
N SER A 654 -16.71 -8.43 4.92
CA SER A 654 -15.74 -7.92 3.95
C SER A 654 -15.87 -6.41 3.76
N ASP A 655 -14.76 -5.71 3.52
CA ASP A 655 -14.83 -4.26 3.28
C ASP A 655 -15.50 -3.95 1.94
N ASP A 656 -16.52 -3.10 1.98
CA ASP A 656 -17.10 -2.40 0.84
C ASP A 656 -16.27 -1.14 0.51
N TYR A 657 -16.47 -0.58 -0.69
CA TYR A 657 -15.86 0.69 -1.11
C TYR A 657 -16.92 1.81 -1.17
N VAL A 658 -16.64 2.90 -0.45
CA VAL A 658 -17.41 4.15 -0.47
C VAL A 658 -16.54 5.28 -1.01
N TRP A 659 -17.09 6.16 -1.85
CA TRP A 659 -16.42 7.41 -2.24
C TRP A 659 -17.12 8.61 -1.59
N ILE A 660 -16.34 9.52 -0.99
CA ILE A 660 -16.88 10.66 -0.22
C ILE A 660 -16.26 11.98 -0.71
N TYR A 661 -17.13 12.94 -1.04
CA TYR A 661 -16.76 14.30 -1.43
C TYR A 661 -16.07 15.07 -0.30
N MET A 662 -15.29 16.10 -0.66
CA MET A 662 -14.57 16.93 0.31
C MET A 662 -15.47 17.60 1.37
N ASP A 663 -16.75 17.86 1.08
CA ASP A 663 -17.76 18.47 1.98
C ASP A 663 -18.59 17.44 2.78
N GLY A 664 -18.27 16.15 2.71
CA GLY A 664 -18.91 15.12 3.53
C GLY A 664 -20.23 14.56 2.99
N HIS A 665 -20.41 14.48 1.66
CA HIS A 665 -21.49 13.71 1.06
C HIS A 665 -21.01 12.56 0.19
N ALA A 666 -21.92 11.65 -0.14
CA ALA A 666 -21.77 10.62 -1.16
C ALA A 666 -23.12 10.45 -1.87
N ASP A 667 -23.13 10.51 -3.20
CA ASP A 667 -24.33 10.38 -4.02
C ASP A 667 -24.67 8.91 -4.31
N ALA A 668 -25.86 8.65 -4.84
CA ALA A 668 -26.43 7.31 -4.97
C ALA A 668 -25.61 6.28 -5.78
N ALA A 669 -24.59 6.72 -6.53
CA ALA A 669 -23.67 5.89 -7.31
C ALA A 669 -22.25 5.77 -6.71
N ASP A 670 -21.97 6.46 -5.60
CA ASP A 670 -20.65 6.50 -4.94
C ASP A 670 -20.46 5.34 -3.94
N PHE A 671 -21.20 4.25 -4.11
CA PHE A 671 -21.11 3.04 -3.29
C PHE A 671 -20.92 1.78 -4.15
N PHE A 672 -20.02 0.92 -3.69
CA PHE A 672 -19.52 -0.23 -4.43
C PHE A 672 -19.49 -1.41 -3.45
N ALA A 673 -20.49 -2.29 -3.51
CA ALA A 673 -20.56 -3.43 -2.61
C ALA A 673 -19.55 -4.52 -2.99
N ASN A 674 -18.84 -5.10 -2.04
CA ASN A 674 -17.93 -6.21 -2.30
C ASN A 674 -18.73 -7.47 -2.65
N ILE A 675 -18.40 -8.08 -3.79
CA ILE A 675 -19.06 -9.28 -4.32
C ILE A 675 -18.07 -10.42 -4.58
N HIS A 676 -16.84 -10.32 -4.05
CA HIS A 676 -15.74 -11.27 -4.21
C HIS A 676 -15.39 -11.66 -5.67
N SER A 677 -15.80 -10.83 -6.65
CA SER A 677 -15.61 -11.05 -8.10
C SER A 677 -14.77 -9.95 -8.77
N PRO A 678 -13.56 -9.62 -8.26
CA PRO A 678 -12.75 -8.52 -8.80
C PRO A 678 -12.36 -8.78 -10.27
N PRO A 679 -12.35 -7.74 -11.13
CA PRO A 679 -12.43 -6.30 -10.83
C PRO A 679 -13.85 -5.71 -10.74
N ASP A 680 -14.89 -6.54 -10.65
CA ASP A 680 -16.29 -6.10 -10.68
C ASP A 680 -16.88 -5.88 -9.28
N TRP A 681 -17.72 -4.85 -9.13
CA TRP A 681 -18.36 -4.45 -7.86
C TRP A 681 -19.89 -4.51 -7.92
N GLY A 682 -20.52 -4.66 -6.76
CA GLY A 682 -21.97 -4.73 -6.60
C GLY A 682 -22.64 -3.35 -6.62
N HIS A 683 -22.95 -2.82 -7.81
CA HIS A 683 -23.64 -1.52 -7.98
C HIS A 683 -25.16 -1.54 -7.73
N SER A 684 -25.71 -2.58 -7.09
CA SER A 684 -27.17 -2.72 -6.89
C SER A 684 -27.71 -2.08 -5.61
N ILE A 685 -26.84 -1.51 -4.78
CA ILE A 685 -27.15 -0.80 -3.54
C ILE A 685 -26.89 0.69 -3.76
N THR A 686 -27.78 1.55 -3.26
CA THR A 686 -27.63 3.01 -3.35
C THR A 686 -27.33 3.62 -1.99
N ILE A 687 -26.43 4.61 -1.93
CA ILE A 687 -26.11 5.36 -0.72
C ILE A 687 -26.80 6.73 -0.69
N SER A 688 -26.96 7.29 0.51
CA SER A 688 -27.54 8.62 0.73
C SER A 688 -26.87 9.28 1.95
N LEU A 689 -25.60 9.67 1.81
CA LEU A 689 -24.81 10.25 2.90
C LEU A 689 -24.69 11.78 2.76
N ARG A 690 -24.92 12.52 3.84
CA ARG A 690 -24.53 13.94 3.97
C ARG A 690 -24.31 14.30 5.44
N VAL A 691 -23.07 14.62 5.79
CA VAL A 691 -22.61 14.95 7.15
C VAL A 691 -21.78 16.25 7.12
N PRO A 692 -21.59 16.96 8.25
CA PRO A 692 -20.91 18.26 8.24
C PRO A 692 -19.38 18.14 8.30
N GLY A 693 -18.69 19.15 7.79
CA GLY A 693 -17.23 19.26 7.86
C GLY A 693 -16.49 18.56 6.72
N PRO A 694 -15.15 18.70 6.65
CA PRO A 694 -14.40 18.09 5.57
C PRO A 694 -14.23 16.58 5.77
N ARG A 695 -14.09 15.80 4.69
CA ARG A 695 -13.89 14.34 4.78
C ARG A 695 -12.70 13.89 5.64
N MET A 696 -11.74 14.79 5.87
CA MET A 696 -10.65 14.61 6.84
C MET A 696 -11.10 14.33 8.28
N GLY A 697 -12.29 14.80 8.66
CA GLY A 697 -12.92 14.52 9.95
C GLY A 697 -13.86 13.31 9.95
N ILE A 698 -14.05 12.63 8.81
CA ILE A 698 -14.98 11.49 8.68
C ILE A 698 -14.22 10.18 8.87
N HIS A 699 -14.75 9.28 9.68
CA HIS A 699 -14.23 7.94 9.90
C HIS A 699 -15.35 6.94 9.62
N LEU A 700 -15.06 5.86 8.91
CA LEU A 700 -15.94 4.70 8.82
C LEU A 700 -15.39 3.65 9.79
N ALA A 701 -16.24 3.12 10.66
CA ALA A 701 -15.90 2.06 11.61
C ALA A 701 -17.17 1.51 12.27
N ASP A 702 -17.18 0.22 12.65
CA ASP A 702 -18.23 -0.31 13.52
C ASP A 702 -18.09 0.31 14.92
N TRP A 703 -19.01 1.19 15.30
CA TRP A 703 -18.97 1.89 16.58
C TRP A 703 -19.89 1.26 17.63
N ASP A 704 -21.00 0.62 17.23
CA ASP A 704 -21.96 0.05 18.17
C ASP A 704 -22.03 -1.50 18.22
N GLY A 705 -21.12 -2.17 17.51
CA GLY A 705 -20.78 -3.60 17.60
C GLY A 705 -21.81 -4.51 16.94
N ASP A 706 -22.38 -4.07 15.81
CA ASP A 706 -23.44 -4.79 15.09
C ASP A 706 -22.94 -5.56 13.84
N GLY A 707 -21.66 -5.39 13.49
CA GLY A 707 -21.01 -5.98 12.34
C GLY A 707 -20.98 -5.08 11.09
N ARG A 708 -21.39 -3.81 11.20
CA ARG A 708 -21.45 -2.86 10.08
C ARG A 708 -20.80 -1.54 10.46
N CYS A 709 -20.12 -0.91 9.51
CA CYS A 709 -19.49 0.38 9.74
C CYS A 709 -20.50 1.54 9.77
N ASP A 710 -20.41 2.35 10.82
CA ASP A 710 -21.07 3.64 10.98
C ASP A 710 -20.25 4.77 10.34
N VAL A 711 -20.85 5.96 10.23
CA VAL A 711 -20.14 7.18 9.84
C VAL A 711 -19.94 8.07 11.07
N LEU A 712 -18.69 8.26 11.51
CA LEU A 712 -18.32 9.06 12.67
C LEU A 712 -17.66 10.36 12.21
N VAL A 713 -18.21 11.51 12.62
CA VAL A 713 -17.63 12.84 12.31
C VAL A 713 -16.97 13.45 13.54
N GLN A 714 -15.70 13.81 13.37
CA GLN A 714 -14.84 14.46 14.34
C GLN A 714 -14.98 15.98 14.31
N ASP A 715 -15.29 16.58 15.46
CA ASP A 715 -14.98 17.99 15.71
C ASP A 715 -13.46 18.20 15.78
N LYS A 716 -12.91 19.06 14.91
CA LYS A 716 -11.47 19.25 14.74
C LYS A 716 -10.75 19.72 16.02
N ALA A 717 -11.42 20.54 16.83
CA ALA A 717 -10.79 21.21 17.97
C ALA A 717 -10.81 20.38 19.26
N THR A 718 -11.84 19.55 19.46
CA THR A 718 -12.03 18.73 20.68
C THR A 718 -11.82 17.23 20.45
N GLY A 719 -11.91 16.77 19.20
CA GLY A 719 -11.95 15.36 18.85
C GLY A 719 -13.28 14.68 19.18
N ALA A 720 -14.34 15.40 19.54
CA ALA A 720 -15.63 14.80 19.83
C ALA A 720 -16.23 14.15 18.57
N LEU A 721 -16.70 12.90 18.68
CA LEU A 721 -17.30 12.16 17.57
C LEU A 721 -18.83 12.19 17.65
N THR A 722 -19.46 12.67 16.57
CA THR A 722 -20.90 12.54 16.31
C THR A 722 -21.14 11.35 15.39
N MET A 723 -22.06 10.46 15.76
CA MET A 723 -22.34 9.21 15.05
C MET A 723 -23.55 9.37 14.10
N TRP A 724 -23.40 8.90 12.88
CA TRP A 724 -24.48 8.62 11.94
C TRP A 724 -24.56 7.10 11.79
N HIS A 725 -25.53 6.50 12.49
CA HIS A 725 -25.72 5.05 12.57
C HIS A 725 -26.11 4.48 11.20
N ASN A 726 -25.57 3.32 10.84
CA ASN A 726 -25.86 2.65 9.58
C ASN A 726 -27.25 1.98 9.58
N ASP A 727 -28.21 2.59 8.90
CA ASP A 727 -29.59 2.09 8.75
C ASP A 727 -29.78 1.25 7.46
N TYR A 728 -28.78 0.47 7.02
CA TYR A 728 -28.85 -0.34 5.79
C TYR A 728 -30.09 -1.24 5.70
N ASP A 729 -30.96 -0.96 4.71
CA ASP A 729 -32.09 -1.82 4.35
C ASP A 729 -31.71 -2.72 3.16
N ALA A 730 -31.40 -3.98 3.46
CA ALA A 730 -31.06 -5.01 2.46
C ALA A 730 -32.23 -5.39 1.52
N LYS A 731 -33.50 -5.09 1.87
CA LYS A 731 -34.67 -5.31 1.00
C LYS A 731 -34.87 -4.15 0.04
N ALA A 732 -34.68 -2.93 0.50
CA ALA A 732 -34.69 -1.73 -0.34
C ALA A 732 -33.37 -1.54 -1.12
N LYS A 733 -32.32 -2.29 -0.75
CA LYS A 733 -30.93 -2.13 -1.23
C LYS A 733 -30.42 -0.71 -1.07
N LYS A 734 -30.51 -0.19 0.16
CA LYS A 734 -30.26 1.22 0.43
C LYS A 734 -29.49 1.47 1.72
N LEU A 735 -28.33 2.10 1.60
CA LEU A 735 -27.58 2.66 2.71
C LEU A 735 -28.16 4.03 3.08
N GLN A 736 -28.63 4.13 4.32
CA GLN A 736 -29.15 5.35 4.93
C GLN A 736 -28.52 5.51 6.31
N PHE A 737 -28.52 6.74 6.85
CA PHE A 737 -27.91 6.98 8.14
C PHE A 737 -28.72 7.94 9.03
N SER A 738 -28.82 7.61 10.30
CA SER A 738 -29.52 8.39 11.32
C SER A 738 -28.51 9.06 12.27
N ASN A 739 -28.63 10.37 12.46
CA ASN A 739 -27.76 11.10 13.39
C ASN A 739 -28.12 10.74 14.85
N GLN A 740 -27.22 10.05 15.53
CA GLN A 740 -27.36 9.55 16.90
C GLN A 740 -26.68 10.46 17.95
N GLY A 741 -26.23 11.65 17.56
CA GLY A 741 -25.55 12.63 18.41
C GLY A 741 -24.10 12.28 18.74
N VAL A 742 -23.51 13.05 19.67
CA VAL A 742 -22.13 12.83 20.14
C VAL A 742 -22.06 11.54 20.95
N LYS A 743 -21.20 10.60 20.55
CA LYS A 743 -21.01 9.30 21.22
C LYS A 743 -19.71 9.16 22.01
N SER A 744 -18.64 9.90 21.66
CA SER A 744 -17.34 9.76 22.35
C SER A 744 -17.34 10.23 23.82
N GLY A 745 -18.45 10.78 24.32
CA GLY A 745 -18.65 11.06 25.75
C GLY A 745 -17.59 12.02 26.32
N ALA A 746 -16.71 11.49 27.17
CA ALA A 746 -15.59 12.22 27.78
C ALA A 746 -14.27 12.13 26.98
N ALA A 747 -14.15 11.21 26.01
CA ALA A 747 -12.94 11.05 25.21
C ALA A 747 -12.69 12.26 24.29
N ARG A 748 -11.44 12.73 24.24
CA ARG A 748 -11.01 13.94 23.52
C ARG A 748 -9.69 13.68 22.80
N CYS A 749 -9.51 14.36 21.68
CA CYS A 749 -8.30 14.33 20.88
C CYS A 749 -8.11 15.70 20.22
N THR A 750 -7.35 16.57 20.90
CA THR A 750 -7.05 17.95 20.45
C THR A 750 -5.99 18.00 19.33
N GLU A 751 -5.47 16.83 18.93
CA GLU A 751 -4.45 16.67 17.89
C GLU A 751 -4.98 16.85 16.45
N GLY A 752 -6.31 16.95 16.30
CA GLY A 752 -7.01 17.36 15.07
C GLY A 752 -6.66 16.55 13.83
N TRP A 753 -6.45 17.28 12.73
CA TRP A 753 -5.83 16.82 11.48
C TRP A 753 -5.07 17.98 10.85
N GLY A 754 -3.99 17.68 10.13
CA GLY A 754 -3.15 18.64 9.45
C GLY A 754 -3.63 18.95 8.02
N VAL A 755 -2.66 19.23 7.15
CA VAL A 755 -2.87 19.57 5.73
C VAL A 755 -3.00 18.32 4.87
N GLY A 756 -1.98 17.45 4.89
CA GLY A 756 -1.93 16.24 4.08
C GLY A 756 -3.04 15.25 4.45
N ILE A 757 -3.62 14.57 3.45
CA ILE A 757 -4.85 13.78 3.65
C ILE A 757 -4.70 12.54 4.56
N PHE A 758 -3.48 12.23 4.97
CA PHE A 758 -3.16 11.15 5.91
C PHE A 758 -2.75 11.63 7.31
N ASP A 759 -2.49 12.93 7.50
CA ASP A 759 -2.13 13.51 8.80
C ASP A 759 -3.37 13.67 9.71
N ARG A 760 -3.79 12.55 10.30
CA ARG A 760 -5.01 12.45 11.09
C ARG A 760 -4.64 12.07 12.52
N GLY A 761 -4.88 13.01 13.45
CA GLY A 761 -4.60 12.82 14.88
C GLY A 761 -5.59 11.88 15.57
N LEU A 762 -6.80 11.70 15.05
CA LEU A 762 -7.74 10.68 15.50
C LEU A 762 -7.70 9.49 14.53
N ARG A 763 -7.76 8.26 15.07
CA ARG A 763 -8.07 7.03 14.32
C ARG A 763 -9.10 6.20 15.09
N LEU A 764 -9.85 5.37 14.36
CA LEU A 764 -10.73 4.36 14.92
C LEU A 764 -10.24 2.98 14.49
N ALA A 765 -10.14 2.04 15.44
CA ALA A 765 -9.84 0.64 15.20
C ALA A 765 -10.11 -0.18 16.47
N ASP A 766 -10.62 -1.40 16.36
CA ASP A 766 -10.75 -2.30 17.52
C ASP A 766 -9.34 -2.75 17.95
N ILE A 767 -8.86 -2.31 19.12
CA ILE A 767 -7.55 -2.71 19.65
C ILE A 767 -7.64 -3.66 20.84
N ASP A 768 -8.79 -3.83 21.47
CA ASP A 768 -8.97 -4.74 22.63
C ASP A 768 -9.63 -6.08 22.28
N GLY A 769 -10.42 -6.11 21.21
CA GLY A 769 -11.00 -7.29 20.57
C GLY A 769 -12.42 -7.62 20.98
N ASP A 770 -13.24 -6.62 21.35
CA ASP A 770 -14.66 -6.80 21.68
C ASP A 770 -15.62 -6.63 20.48
N GLY A 771 -15.09 -6.32 19.29
CA GLY A 771 -15.85 -6.12 18.05
C GLY A 771 -16.24 -4.67 17.78
N ARG A 772 -15.73 -3.70 18.55
CA ARG A 772 -16.05 -2.27 18.44
C ARG A 772 -14.79 -1.46 18.19
N ALA A 773 -14.89 -0.45 17.34
CA ALA A 773 -13.74 0.41 17.07
C ALA A 773 -13.45 1.36 18.24
N ASP A 774 -12.25 1.27 18.79
CA ASP A 774 -11.76 2.11 19.88
C ASP A 774 -11.35 3.50 19.41
N TYR A 775 -11.41 4.47 20.33
CA TYR A 775 -11.04 5.86 20.09
C TYR A 775 -9.53 6.04 20.29
N LEU A 776 -8.77 6.19 19.20
CA LEU A 776 -7.31 6.37 19.24
C LEU A 776 -6.93 7.83 18.96
N CYS A 777 -6.03 8.39 19.77
CA CYS A 777 -5.46 9.72 19.57
C CYS A 777 -3.93 9.64 19.42
N ILE A 778 -3.42 10.15 18.30
CA ILE A 778 -2.03 10.03 17.85
C ILE A 778 -1.38 11.41 17.84
N GLN A 779 -0.37 11.57 18.68
CA GLN A 779 0.46 12.75 18.78
C GLN A 779 1.41 12.86 17.57
N PRO A 780 1.95 14.06 17.24
CA PRO A 780 2.83 14.25 16.09
C PRO A 780 4.14 13.44 16.11
N ASP A 781 4.54 12.92 17.27
CA ASP A 781 5.69 12.02 17.45
C ASP A 781 5.35 10.52 17.22
N GLY A 782 4.08 10.19 16.98
CA GLY A 782 3.59 8.82 16.88
C GLY A 782 3.25 8.13 18.21
N THR A 783 3.25 8.85 19.34
CA THR A 783 2.70 8.33 20.61
C THR A 783 1.17 8.25 20.54
N VAL A 784 0.58 7.12 20.96
CA VAL A 784 -0.87 6.86 20.89
C VAL A 784 -1.47 6.69 22.28
N THR A 785 -2.50 7.47 22.58
CA THR A 785 -3.43 7.26 23.70
C THR A 785 -4.77 6.74 23.20
N ALA A 786 -5.58 6.09 24.06
CA ALA A 786 -6.88 5.58 23.65
C ALA A 786 -7.95 5.61 24.75
N TRP A 787 -9.21 5.63 24.31
CA TRP A 787 -10.39 5.26 25.11
C TRP A 787 -11.08 4.08 24.44
N LEU A 788 -11.28 3.01 25.19
CA LEU A 788 -11.88 1.77 24.68
C LEU A 788 -13.40 1.91 24.59
N ASN A 789 -13.98 1.62 23.43
CA ASN A 789 -15.37 1.89 23.07
C ASN A 789 -16.28 0.68 23.38
N ARG A 790 -16.28 0.23 24.63
CA ARG A 790 -16.99 -1.00 25.03
C ARG A 790 -18.50 -0.80 25.10
N ALA A 791 -19.26 -1.89 25.05
CA ALA A 791 -20.72 -1.88 25.21
C ALA A 791 -21.23 -1.22 26.54
N GLY A 792 -20.36 -1.08 27.55
CA GLY A 792 -20.63 -0.35 28.79
C GLY A 792 -20.31 1.15 28.77
N GLY A 793 -19.77 1.67 27.67
CA GLY A 793 -19.29 3.04 27.49
C GLY A 793 -17.77 3.19 27.51
N MET A 794 -17.31 4.38 27.10
CA MET A 794 -15.89 4.72 26.92
C MET A 794 -15.05 4.50 28.19
N THR A 795 -13.96 3.75 28.07
CA THR A 795 -13.01 3.45 29.16
C THR A 795 -11.61 3.97 28.84
N ASP A 796 -11.07 4.91 29.62
CA ASP A 796 -9.71 5.44 29.42
C ASP A 796 -8.64 4.34 29.61
N ALA A 797 -7.83 4.11 28.56
CA ALA A 797 -6.70 3.17 28.58
C ALA A 797 -5.34 3.86 28.73
N GLY A 798 -5.32 5.19 28.79
CA GLY A 798 -4.12 6.02 28.78
C GLY A 798 -3.31 5.87 27.49
N GLN A 799 -1.99 5.91 27.61
CA GLN A 799 -1.08 5.55 26.51
C GLN A 799 -1.21 4.06 26.19
N VAL A 800 -1.57 3.75 24.94
CA VAL A 800 -1.63 2.37 24.43
C VAL A 800 -0.37 2.00 23.66
N LYS A 801 0.25 2.94 22.93
CA LYS A 801 1.50 2.74 22.18
C LYS A 801 2.47 3.90 22.41
N ALA A 802 3.71 3.59 22.82
CA ALA A 802 4.81 4.55 22.84
C ALA A 802 5.30 4.85 21.42
N THR A 803 5.68 6.10 21.13
CA THR A 803 6.34 6.52 19.89
C THR A 803 7.48 5.57 19.46
N GLU A 804 7.64 5.38 18.14
CA GLU A 804 8.84 4.77 17.53
C GLU A 804 9.59 5.79 16.65
N GLY A 805 9.36 7.09 16.84
CA GLY A 805 9.91 8.19 16.02
C GLY A 805 9.21 8.39 14.67
N PHE A 806 8.18 7.61 14.36
CA PHE A 806 7.46 7.70 13.09
C PHE A 806 6.41 8.81 13.09
N ASP A 807 6.36 9.52 11.98
CA ASP A 807 5.33 10.50 11.67
C ASP A 807 3.94 9.84 11.54
N ARG A 808 2.94 10.38 12.26
CA ARG A 808 1.58 9.83 12.33
C ARG A 808 0.86 9.72 10.98
N ALA A 809 1.25 10.50 9.97
CA ALA A 809 0.69 10.39 8.62
C ALA A 809 0.99 9.03 7.96
N ASN A 810 2.07 8.36 8.40
CA ASN A 810 2.52 7.06 7.89
C ASN A 810 1.97 5.86 8.68
N LEU A 811 1.13 6.10 9.70
CA LEU A 811 0.55 5.06 10.54
C LEU A 811 -0.84 4.63 10.06
N ARG A 812 -1.12 3.33 10.16
CA ARG A 812 -2.40 2.67 9.87
C ARG A 812 -2.69 1.64 10.97
N PHE A 813 -3.95 1.24 11.11
CA PHE A 813 -4.39 0.19 12.02
C PHE A 813 -5.26 -0.81 11.25
N ALA A 814 -4.93 -2.10 11.31
CA ALA A 814 -5.71 -3.21 10.76
C ALA A 814 -5.18 -4.54 11.35
N ASP A 815 -6.01 -5.58 11.45
CA ASP A 815 -5.56 -6.89 11.95
C ASP A 815 -4.81 -7.66 10.84
N VAL A 816 -3.52 -7.96 11.02
CA VAL A 816 -2.70 -8.61 9.99
C VAL A 816 -2.84 -10.14 10.01
N GLU A 817 -3.37 -10.71 11.10
CA GLU A 817 -3.25 -12.16 11.39
C GLU A 817 -4.56 -12.81 11.89
N ALA A 818 -5.71 -12.14 11.67
CA ALA A 818 -7.03 -12.51 12.18
C ALA A 818 -7.01 -12.80 13.70
N SER A 819 -6.28 -11.97 14.45
CA SER A 819 -6.12 -12.11 15.90
C SER A 819 -7.33 -11.58 16.70
N GLY A 820 -8.29 -10.94 16.03
CA GLY A 820 -9.42 -10.22 16.61
C GLY A 820 -9.05 -8.83 17.14
N ARG A 821 -7.90 -8.26 16.76
CA ARG A 821 -7.43 -6.93 17.21
C ARG A 821 -6.57 -6.30 16.12
N ALA A 822 -6.75 -5.01 15.89
CA ALA A 822 -5.92 -4.24 15.00
C ALA A 822 -4.46 -4.15 15.49
N ASP A 823 -3.56 -4.47 14.57
CA ASP A 823 -2.12 -4.23 14.69
C ASP A 823 -1.80 -2.79 14.24
N LEU A 824 -0.70 -2.23 14.73
CA LEU A 824 -0.18 -0.96 14.21
C LEU A 824 0.74 -1.25 13.02
N ILE A 825 0.50 -0.55 11.91
CA ILE A 825 1.30 -0.67 10.69
C ILE A 825 1.93 0.68 10.35
N HIS A 826 3.25 0.70 10.19
CA HIS A 826 4.01 1.86 9.67
C HIS A 826 4.40 1.61 8.21
N LEU A 827 3.97 2.52 7.33
CA LEU A 827 4.34 2.53 5.91
C LEU A 827 5.58 3.39 5.70
N ASP A 828 6.63 2.86 5.06
CA ASP A 828 7.72 3.73 4.61
C ASP A 828 7.20 4.74 3.56
N LYS A 829 7.47 6.03 3.79
CA LYS A 829 6.93 7.10 2.94
C LYS A 829 7.46 7.04 1.50
N TYR A 830 8.69 6.56 1.29
CA TYR A 830 9.34 6.53 -0.02
C TYR A 830 8.97 5.28 -0.84
N THR A 831 8.60 4.17 -0.21
CA THR A 831 8.52 2.85 -0.88
C THR A 831 7.26 2.04 -0.54
N GLY A 832 6.52 2.41 0.50
CA GLY A 832 5.32 1.69 0.96
C GLY A 832 5.59 0.39 1.70
N ALA A 833 6.86 -0.02 1.85
CA ALA A 833 7.23 -1.19 2.64
C ALA A 833 6.70 -1.05 4.08
N ALA A 834 5.90 -2.02 4.53
CA ALA A 834 5.09 -1.86 5.75
C ALA A 834 5.62 -2.69 6.92
N THR A 835 6.09 -2.00 7.97
CA THR A 835 6.53 -2.60 9.24
C THR A 835 5.32 -2.80 10.15
N VAL A 836 5.13 -4.02 10.64
CA VAL A 836 3.97 -4.40 11.48
C VAL A 836 4.39 -4.54 12.94
N PHE A 837 3.62 -3.90 13.82
CA PHE A 837 3.71 -4.03 15.28
C PHE A 837 2.46 -4.78 15.75
N LYS A 838 2.62 -6.09 16.01
CA LYS A 838 1.52 -6.96 16.39
C LYS A 838 0.97 -6.60 17.78
N ASN A 839 -0.35 -6.55 17.92
CA ASN A 839 -1.07 -6.29 19.15
C ASN A 839 -1.18 -7.55 20.02
N ASP A 840 -0.34 -7.65 21.06
CA ASP A 840 -0.31 -8.76 22.02
C ASP A 840 -1.32 -8.60 23.17
N GLY A 841 -2.23 -7.63 23.06
CA GLY A 841 -3.37 -7.41 23.95
C GLY A 841 -3.13 -6.49 25.15
N TYR A 842 -4.23 -6.16 25.82
CA TYR A 842 -4.28 -5.26 26.98
C TYR A 842 -3.65 -5.88 28.24
N ARG A 843 -2.62 -5.23 28.79
CA ARG A 843 -1.84 -5.66 29.97
C ARG A 843 -1.43 -4.46 30.82
N PRO A 844 -2.38 -3.75 31.47
CA PRO A 844 -2.11 -2.49 32.18
C PRO A 844 -1.25 -2.64 33.44
N GLY A 845 -0.97 -3.86 33.91
CA GLY A 845 -0.11 -4.11 35.08
C GLY A 845 1.39 -3.95 34.83
N ASP A 846 1.82 -3.90 33.57
CA ASP A 846 3.25 -3.89 33.18
C ASP A 846 3.69 -2.58 32.50
N ARG A 847 2.89 -1.51 32.58
CA ARG A 847 3.12 -0.22 31.89
C ARG A 847 4.53 0.34 32.05
N ASP A 848 5.08 0.32 33.26
CA ASP A 848 6.43 0.85 33.55
C ASP A 848 7.55 0.08 32.81
N LYS A 849 7.35 -1.22 32.57
CA LYS A 849 8.28 -2.08 31.80
C LYS A 849 8.07 -1.91 30.29
N ASN A 850 6.87 -1.50 29.89
CA ASN A 850 6.39 -1.37 28.52
C ASN A 850 6.37 0.10 28.05
N ARG A 851 7.36 0.92 28.43
CA ARG A 851 7.52 2.33 28.01
C ARG A 851 6.27 3.22 28.28
N GLY A 852 5.49 2.90 29.31
CA GLY A 852 4.24 3.58 29.68
C GLY A 852 2.97 3.00 29.05
N SER A 853 3.08 2.07 28.10
CA SER A 853 1.96 1.54 27.32
C SER A 853 1.15 0.48 28.04
N SER A 854 -0.19 0.58 27.97
CA SER A 854 -1.14 -0.38 28.53
C SER A 854 -1.40 -1.60 27.64
N PHE A 855 -1.09 -1.54 26.33
CA PHE A 855 -1.10 -2.67 25.39
C PHE A 855 0.32 -3.11 25.07
N HIS A 856 0.55 -4.42 24.91
CA HIS A 856 1.85 -4.96 24.50
C HIS A 856 1.93 -5.09 22.98
N TRP A 857 3.12 -4.82 22.42
CA TRP A 857 3.33 -4.79 20.98
C TRP A 857 4.62 -5.52 20.58
N THR A 858 4.52 -6.53 19.70
CA THR A 858 5.66 -7.22 19.11
C THR A 858 5.97 -6.65 17.74
N ASN A 859 7.12 -5.97 17.58
CA ASN A 859 7.61 -5.59 16.25
C ASN A 859 7.95 -6.85 15.44
N ARG A 860 7.29 -7.02 14.30
CA ARG A 860 7.41 -8.17 13.39
C ARG A 860 8.29 -7.90 12.17
N GLY A 861 8.86 -6.70 12.06
CA GLY A 861 9.58 -6.24 10.88
C GLY A 861 8.65 -5.92 9.71
N VAL A 862 9.24 -5.81 8.52
CA VAL A 862 8.50 -5.54 7.28
C VAL A 862 7.80 -6.83 6.82
N LEU A 863 6.47 -6.82 6.79
CA LEU A 863 5.65 -7.97 6.37
C LEU A 863 4.98 -7.78 4.99
N TYR A 864 4.95 -6.55 4.50
CA TYR A 864 4.45 -6.20 3.17
C TYR A 864 5.55 -5.51 2.36
N ALA A 865 5.74 -5.94 1.12
CA ALA A 865 6.79 -5.43 0.23
C ALA A 865 6.55 -3.98 -0.23
N PRO A 866 7.60 -3.28 -0.69
CA PRO A 866 7.42 -2.00 -1.36
C PRO A 866 6.72 -2.17 -2.71
N ILE A 867 5.84 -1.23 -3.05
CA ILE A 867 5.06 -1.20 -4.31
C ILE A 867 5.02 0.23 -4.85
N ASP A 868 4.55 1.15 -4.02
CA ASP A 868 4.45 2.59 -4.28
C ASP A 868 4.64 3.34 -2.95
N ARG A 869 4.87 4.65 -2.99
CA ARG A 869 4.98 5.50 -1.79
C ARG A 869 3.84 5.25 -0.79
N GLY A 870 4.15 5.31 0.51
CA GLY A 870 3.21 4.92 1.58
C GLY A 870 1.86 5.66 1.57
N GLU A 871 1.78 6.86 0.99
CA GLU A 871 0.52 7.57 0.79
C GLU A 871 -0.49 6.85 -0.12
N ASN A 872 -0.03 6.00 -1.05
CA ASN A 872 -0.88 5.28 -2.00
C ASN A 872 -1.25 3.87 -1.52
N MET A 873 -0.89 3.51 -0.28
CA MET A 873 -1.04 2.19 0.30
C MET A 873 -2.08 2.17 1.43
N HIS A 874 -3.02 1.24 1.33
CA HIS A 874 -4.12 1.01 2.28
C HIS A 874 -4.13 -0.44 2.77
N PHE A 875 -4.84 -0.67 3.85
CA PHE A 875 -5.07 -2.00 4.42
C PHE A 875 -6.58 -2.21 4.56
N VAL A 876 -7.09 -3.30 4.00
CA VAL A 876 -8.53 -3.59 3.84
C VAL A 876 -8.78 -5.08 4.04
N ASN A 877 -10.02 -5.48 4.29
CA ASN A 877 -10.46 -6.88 4.38
C ASN A 877 -11.33 -7.22 3.16
N PHE A 878 -10.77 -7.17 1.94
CA PHE A 878 -11.52 -7.51 0.72
C PHE A 878 -11.67 -9.02 0.53
N GLY A 879 -10.74 -9.81 1.10
CA GLY A 879 -10.79 -11.28 1.09
C GLY A 879 -11.85 -11.89 2.02
N GLY A 880 -12.46 -11.10 2.93
CA GLY A 880 -13.46 -11.59 3.89
C GLY A 880 -12.89 -12.51 4.98
N LEU A 881 -11.57 -12.46 5.22
CA LEU A 881 -10.87 -13.34 6.16
C LEU A 881 -10.63 -12.71 7.54
N GLY A 882 -11.04 -11.46 7.75
CA GLY A 882 -10.68 -10.69 8.95
C GLY A 882 -9.18 -10.36 8.99
N ARG A 883 -8.56 -10.18 7.82
CA ARG A 883 -7.13 -9.90 7.65
C ARG A 883 -6.91 -8.71 6.74
N ALA A 884 -5.90 -7.92 7.07
CA ALA A 884 -5.41 -6.83 6.25
C ALA A 884 -4.79 -7.35 4.95
N ASP A 885 -5.55 -7.32 3.86
CA ASP A 885 -5.03 -7.30 2.50
C ASP A 885 -4.31 -5.97 2.25
N LEU A 886 -3.22 -6.00 1.47
CA LEU A 886 -2.56 -4.76 1.03
C LEU A 886 -3.23 -4.26 -0.24
N HIS A 887 -3.64 -2.98 -0.24
CA HIS A 887 -4.35 -2.36 -1.36
C HIS A 887 -3.58 -1.13 -1.85
N HIS A 888 -3.21 -1.12 -3.13
CA HIS A 888 -2.48 -0.03 -3.78
C HIS A 888 -3.43 0.76 -4.68
N THR A 889 -3.57 2.06 -4.47
CA THR A 889 -4.44 2.95 -5.26
C THR A 889 -3.61 3.93 -6.09
N TRP A 890 -3.80 3.97 -7.42
CA TRP A 890 -3.25 5.04 -8.25
C TRP A 890 -4.05 6.33 -8.06
N PRO A 891 -3.42 7.44 -7.63
CA PRO A 891 -4.16 8.58 -7.11
C PRO A 891 -4.96 9.32 -8.19
N ASP A 892 -4.40 9.45 -9.40
CA ASP A 892 -4.97 10.20 -10.53
C ASP A 892 -6.21 9.53 -11.15
N THR A 893 -6.28 8.21 -11.09
CA THR A 893 -7.28 7.39 -11.80
C THR A 893 -8.21 6.64 -10.87
N ASN A 894 -7.84 6.47 -9.60
CA ASN A 894 -8.49 5.59 -8.62
C ASN A 894 -8.68 4.15 -9.13
N LYS A 895 -7.78 3.73 -10.03
CA LYS A 895 -7.52 2.31 -10.26
C LYS A 895 -6.80 1.76 -9.04
N ALA A 896 -6.95 0.48 -8.77
CA ALA A 896 -6.31 -0.13 -7.62
C ALA A 896 -6.12 -1.64 -7.76
N GLU A 897 -5.06 -2.15 -7.16
CA GLU A 897 -4.73 -3.57 -7.08
C GLU A 897 -4.70 -4.02 -5.60
N THR A 898 -5.15 -5.24 -5.35
CA THR A 898 -5.12 -5.87 -4.01
C THR A 898 -4.22 -7.10 -4.02
N PHE A 899 -3.48 -7.25 -2.93
CA PHE A 899 -2.59 -8.36 -2.63
C PHE A 899 -3.16 -9.07 -1.40
N PHE A 900 -3.94 -10.12 -1.65
CA PHE A 900 -4.77 -10.75 -0.62
C PHE A 900 -3.92 -11.50 0.41
N ASN A 901 -4.12 -11.18 1.68
CA ASN A 901 -3.38 -11.71 2.82
C ASN A 901 -4.00 -13.04 3.25
N GLU A 902 -3.68 -14.09 2.53
CA GLU A 902 -4.21 -15.44 2.74
C GLU A 902 -3.22 -16.32 3.53
N CYS A 903 -3.71 -17.39 4.14
CA CYS A 903 -2.87 -18.42 4.73
C CYS A 903 -2.63 -19.55 3.72
N GLY A 904 -1.46 -20.19 3.75
CA GLY A 904 -0.99 -21.06 2.66
C GLY A 904 -1.95 -22.19 2.27
N GLY A 905 -2.40 -22.17 1.01
CA GLY A 905 -3.48 -23.00 0.43
C GLY A 905 -4.68 -22.14 0.02
N ALA A 906 -5.46 -22.47 -1.01
CA ALA A 906 -5.48 -23.64 -1.90
C ALA A 906 -6.27 -23.28 -3.18
N GLY A 907 -6.63 -24.26 -4.03
CA GLY A 907 -7.83 -24.26 -4.91
C GLY A 907 -7.83 -23.35 -6.15
N GLY A 908 -7.13 -22.22 -6.11
CA GLY A 908 -7.35 -21.09 -7.02
C GLY A 908 -7.25 -21.42 -8.52
N ASP A 909 -8.24 -20.96 -9.28
CA ASP A 909 -8.45 -21.30 -10.69
C ASP A 909 -7.34 -20.74 -11.62
N ASP A 910 -6.71 -21.57 -12.47
CA ASP A 910 -5.51 -21.23 -13.29
C ASP A 910 -5.78 -20.27 -14.48
N GLY A 911 -6.74 -19.35 -14.36
CA GLY A 911 -7.24 -18.54 -15.49
C GLY A 911 -8.09 -19.36 -16.48
N PRO A 912 -8.40 -18.84 -17.68
CA PRO A 912 -9.32 -19.48 -18.62
C PRO A 912 -8.96 -20.94 -18.96
N ALA A 913 -9.94 -21.83 -18.98
CA ALA A 913 -9.72 -23.24 -19.33
C ALA A 913 -9.25 -23.36 -20.79
N THR A 914 -7.99 -23.76 -20.99
CA THR A 914 -7.41 -23.99 -22.32
C THR A 914 -7.60 -25.43 -22.77
N ARG A 915 -7.65 -25.66 -24.09
CA ARG A 915 -7.84 -27.01 -24.65
C ARG A 915 -6.54 -27.80 -24.60
N VAL A 916 -6.46 -28.75 -23.68
CA VAL A 916 -5.33 -29.70 -23.64
C VAL A 916 -5.41 -30.67 -24.83
N PHE A 917 -4.38 -30.67 -25.67
CA PHE A 917 -4.13 -31.77 -26.60
C PHE A 917 -3.46 -32.92 -25.83
N LEU A 918 -4.29 -33.76 -25.19
CA LEU A 918 -3.87 -35.04 -24.61
C LEU A 918 -3.69 -36.09 -25.71
N PRO A 919 -2.64 -36.95 -25.66
CA PRO A 919 -2.47 -38.06 -26.59
C PRO A 919 -3.63 -39.06 -26.50
N THR A 920 -4.07 -39.65 -27.62
CA THR A 920 -5.05 -40.74 -27.60
C THR A 920 -4.37 -42.05 -27.12
N PRO A 921 -4.78 -42.65 -26.00
CA PRO A 921 -4.19 -43.90 -25.55
C PRO A 921 -4.69 -45.06 -26.43
N VAL A 922 -3.79 -45.68 -27.19
CA VAL A 922 -4.10 -46.88 -28.00
C VAL A 922 -4.04 -48.10 -27.10
N LEU A 923 -5.12 -48.32 -26.33
CA LEU A 923 -5.33 -49.59 -25.64
C LEU A 923 -5.60 -50.69 -26.68
N ALA A 924 -4.75 -51.71 -26.72
CA ALA A 924 -5.03 -52.91 -27.50
C ALA A 924 -6.33 -53.55 -26.99
N SER A 925 -7.26 -53.86 -27.89
CA SER A 925 -8.54 -54.49 -27.55
C SER A 925 -8.31 -55.88 -26.97
N ALA A 926 -8.70 -56.06 -25.71
CA ALA A 926 -8.77 -57.37 -25.09
C ALA A 926 -10.13 -58.01 -25.39
N ASP A 927 -10.13 -58.96 -26.34
CA ASP A 927 -11.10 -60.06 -26.39
C ASP A 927 -10.82 -61.08 -25.25
#